data_AF-A0A3C1TMF1-F1
#
_entry.id   AF-A0A3C1TMF1-F1
#
_cell.length_a   1.000
_cell.length_b   1.000
_cell.length_c   1.000
_cell.angle_alpha   90.00
_cell.angle_beta   90.00
_cell.angle_gamma   90.00
#
_symmetry.space_group_name_H-M   'P 1'
#
loop_
_entity.id
_entity.type
_entity.pdbx_description
1 polymer ?
#
loop_
_entity_poly.entity_id
_entity_poly.type
_entity_poly.pdbx_seq_one_letter_code
_entity_poly.pdbx_strand_id
1 'polypeptide(L)'
;KFEEVFSLENYDKCLTQLGIEKFNLEIVGEINKELNLFSQQNRDILPKAPKLKFLYKQIGCGKRIFDLFSIIVGNEWKELKNLQNNKDDGKSFSQKELLEKIRKLYKLFFDKPSDYELDKIYFNKQSINTISSMWFVNWHKLSELLSGKRIIKNKNKETGEYTIPKKISLADLKNILESETNVEDLFKKGKINEDEIKENNSVGVYEKLFSSNGWETFLAIWEYEINESFKVLDNNVAKFELKKQTKFQNLDKKERVFFIKEFCDAFLAIERMVKYHKVDENNDTDDNFYETIDLYLQETELRKYYDAFRNYLTEKPFSENKIKLNFKSGTLLGGWSQTFETYGSLIFEKNGEYFLGIINGTKFSESELNKIYNINSDSIKAKRLLYNTQKIDNKNPPRWFIRSKKTTFSPMVREGLLDPESILELYDKKLYSKTENKNGYKEYLPRLLDYFKDGFLKHKDFVQFKENFKWLDNSEYDTVVDFYNHTADMCYKTSWEDINFTELENLTKDSRIYLFKIYNKDFAEKTSGIKNSHTILFLELLKSENNLKLKLLGGGEVFYREKSIEKEIDKERSFKTDKFEIIKNKRYSEEKYFLHFPIEIKGRKLKGSFNQFLNKEISKKESVNILGIDRGEKHLLYYSLVNNNGEIIKQGSFNKIKCGNKIVDYNELLSKRAKEMMEARQSWETIGKIKDLKEGYLSQVIHEIYKLVIENNAIVVLEDLNTEFKAKRTAKVEKSVYKKFELALVKKLNHLILKEKKANELGGSLNAYQLTPYIKPGDVDKFEKAKQWGIMFYVRPDYTSQTDPVTGWRKTIYISNSETIENIKKKWKDANIKIYFDSDKKCFKFLYDKWELCAYPNLERLYWNRSEKNAEGKFGNMKKYSLHKEFECIFEGVNKSKNISDQMFDKEDFNWKSFIFYWNLLNQIRNSDKSKDENESDFIQSPIWSEKINDFFDSRKKYQIDLPENGDANGAYNIARKGIMIVDRINENSQKPDLFIKNTDWDNFSQK
;
A
#
# COMPACT_ATOMS: atom_id res chain seq x y z
N LYS A 1 30.00 2.85 -29.06
CA LYS A 1 28.87 1.93 -28.77
C LYS A 1 27.94 2.47 -27.66
N PHE A 2 28.39 2.69 -26.42
CA PHE A 2 27.51 3.25 -25.36
C PHE A 2 27.01 4.67 -25.69
N GLU A 3 27.90 5.56 -26.12
CA GLU A 3 27.53 6.94 -26.50
C GLU A 3 26.52 7.00 -27.65
N GLU A 4 26.62 6.06 -28.58
CA GLU A 4 25.69 5.92 -29.68
C GLU A 4 24.32 5.43 -29.18
N VAL A 5 24.27 4.33 -28.43
CA VAL A 5 23.01 3.76 -27.92
C VAL A 5 22.24 4.73 -27.01
N PHE A 6 22.95 5.54 -26.22
CA PHE A 6 22.36 6.55 -25.34
C PHE A 6 22.34 7.95 -25.95
N SER A 7 22.57 8.10 -27.25
CA SER A 7 22.39 9.36 -27.96
C SER A 7 20.91 9.73 -28.04
N LEU A 8 20.61 11.03 -28.03
CA LEU A 8 19.24 11.54 -28.19
C LEU A 8 18.60 11.07 -29.50
N GLU A 9 19.38 10.96 -30.57
CA GLU A 9 18.93 10.52 -31.90
C GLU A 9 18.41 9.08 -31.90
N ASN A 10 18.95 8.21 -31.03
CA ASN A 10 18.51 6.83 -30.94
C ASN A 10 17.25 6.64 -30.07
N TYR A 11 16.75 7.71 -29.44
CA TYR A 11 15.49 7.65 -28.68
C TYR A 11 14.28 7.38 -29.58
N ASP A 12 14.31 7.80 -30.85
CA ASP A 12 13.23 7.54 -31.82
C ASP A 12 13.00 6.04 -32.05
N LYS A 13 14.06 5.23 -31.93
CA LYS A 13 13.99 3.77 -32.00
C LYS A 13 13.28 3.14 -30.80
N CYS A 14 13.02 3.92 -29.74
CA CYS A 14 12.38 3.50 -28.50
C CYS A 14 10.97 4.09 -28.32
N LEU A 15 10.34 4.64 -29.37
CA LEU A 15 8.98 5.19 -29.28
C LEU A 15 7.89 4.10 -29.37
N THR A 16 8.17 2.99 -30.06
CA THR A 16 7.24 1.87 -30.19
C THR A 16 7.45 0.85 -29.08
N GLN A 17 6.42 0.04 -28.78
CA GLN A 17 6.55 -1.02 -27.78
C GLN A 17 7.69 -2.00 -28.10
N LEU A 18 7.86 -2.35 -29.37
CA LEU A 18 8.95 -3.24 -29.82
C LEU A 18 10.33 -2.60 -29.59
N GLY A 19 10.46 -1.31 -29.90
CA GLY A 19 11.67 -0.53 -29.61
C GLY A 19 12.01 -0.48 -28.13
N ILE A 20 11.01 -0.21 -27.29
CA ILE A 20 11.12 -0.19 -25.82
C ILE A 20 11.57 -1.55 -25.29
N GLU A 21 10.98 -2.63 -25.79
CA GLU A 21 11.33 -3.99 -25.36
C GLU A 21 12.76 -4.35 -25.72
N LYS A 22 13.18 -4.05 -26.96
CA LYS A 22 14.56 -4.25 -27.41
C LYS A 22 15.54 -3.48 -26.53
N PHE A 23 15.29 -2.19 -26.31
CA PHE A 23 16.13 -1.35 -25.46
C PHE A 23 16.19 -1.85 -24.01
N ASN A 24 15.05 -2.22 -23.44
CA ASN A 24 14.99 -2.71 -22.08
C ASN A 24 15.73 -4.04 -21.91
N LEU A 25 15.48 -5.03 -22.77
CA LEU A 25 15.99 -6.39 -22.56
C LEU A 25 17.43 -6.55 -23.03
N GLU A 26 17.72 -6.14 -24.26
CA GLU A 26 19.00 -6.42 -24.91
C GLU A 26 20.09 -5.44 -24.48
N ILE A 27 19.72 -4.22 -24.08
CA ILE A 27 20.67 -3.16 -23.71
C ILE A 27 20.66 -2.94 -22.19
N VAL A 28 19.59 -2.39 -21.64
CA VAL A 28 19.54 -1.99 -20.23
C VAL A 28 19.66 -3.20 -19.29
N GLY A 29 19.04 -4.33 -19.65
CA GLY A 29 19.07 -5.57 -18.90
C GLY A 29 20.48 -6.12 -18.74
N GLU A 30 21.20 -6.30 -19.85
CA GLU A 30 22.58 -6.80 -19.85
C GLU A 30 23.54 -5.81 -19.16
N ILE A 31 23.43 -4.49 -19.41
CA ILE A 31 24.25 -3.50 -18.70
C ILE A 31 24.05 -3.58 -17.20
N ASN A 32 22.80 -3.67 -16.73
CA ASN A 32 22.50 -3.77 -15.31
C ASN A 32 22.99 -5.07 -14.67
N LYS A 33 23.08 -6.16 -15.44
CA LYS A 33 23.65 -7.45 -15.02
C LYS A 33 25.17 -7.31 -14.84
N GLU A 34 25.87 -6.79 -15.84
CA GLU A 34 27.32 -6.55 -15.78
C GLU A 34 27.71 -5.56 -14.67
N LEU A 35 27.00 -4.44 -14.55
CA LEU A 35 27.22 -3.46 -13.45
C LEU A 35 27.03 -4.09 -12.07
N ASN A 36 26.08 -5.00 -11.94
CA ASN A 36 25.84 -5.70 -10.68
C ASN A 36 26.97 -6.70 -10.37
N LEU A 37 27.48 -7.42 -11.37
CA LEU A 37 28.64 -8.32 -11.21
C LEU A 37 29.90 -7.54 -10.85
N PHE A 38 30.21 -6.47 -11.59
CA PHE A 38 31.33 -5.58 -11.31
C PHE A 38 31.25 -4.99 -9.89
N SER A 39 30.07 -4.50 -9.49
CA SER A 39 29.86 -3.96 -8.14
C SER A 39 30.03 -5.03 -7.05
N GLN A 40 29.69 -6.29 -7.32
CA GLN A 40 29.88 -7.39 -6.36
C GLN A 40 31.36 -7.76 -6.21
N GLN A 41 32.13 -7.70 -7.31
CA GLN A 41 33.57 -8.00 -7.31
C GLN A 41 34.43 -6.89 -6.68
N ASN A 42 34.00 -5.63 -6.77
CA ASN A 42 34.77 -4.45 -6.34
C ASN A 42 34.16 -3.72 -5.13
N ARG A 43 33.38 -4.43 -4.30
CA ARG A 43 32.65 -3.86 -3.15
C ARG A 43 33.53 -3.08 -2.17
N ASP A 44 34.80 -3.44 -2.10
CA ASP A 44 35.75 -2.94 -1.11
C ASP A 44 36.47 -1.66 -1.61
N ILE A 45 36.36 -1.34 -2.91
CA ILE A 45 37.11 -0.26 -3.56
C ILE A 45 36.17 0.84 -4.09
N LEU A 46 34.95 0.46 -4.48
CA LEU A 46 34.00 1.37 -5.12
C LEU A 46 32.59 1.26 -4.51
N PRO A 47 31.89 2.40 -4.33
CA PRO A 47 30.49 2.36 -3.98
C PRO A 47 29.70 1.64 -5.08
N LYS A 48 28.61 0.96 -4.68
CA LYS A 48 27.76 0.22 -5.60
C LYS A 48 27.29 1.12 -6.75
N ALA A 49 27.59 0.72 -7.99
CA ALA A 49 27.24 1.50 -9.17
C ALA A 49 25.70 1.65 -9.30
N PRO A 50 25.21 2.83 -9.72
CA PRO A 50 23.79 3.04 -9.96
C PRO A 50 23.31 2.21 -11.15
N LYS A 51 22.13 1.60 -11.03
CA LYS A 51 21.50 0.84 -12.11
C LYS A 51 20.75 1.78 -13.06
N LEU A 52 20.78 1.45 -14.35
CA LEU A 52 19.94 2.09 -15.37
C LEU A 52 18.47 1.72 -15.17
N LYS A 53 17.57 2.63 -15.51
CA LYS A 53 16.12 2.43 -15.41
C LYS A 53 15.56 1.89 -16.73
N PHE A 54 14.62 0.95 -16.64
CA PHE A 54 13.84 0.52 -17.79
C PHE A 54 12.84 1.61 -18.21
N LEU A 55 12.63 1.74 -19.52
CA LEU A 55 11.55 2.54 -20.09
C LEU A 55 10.20 1.89 -19.76
N TYR A 56 9.18 2.71 -19.53
CA TYR A 56 7.80 2.22 -19.39
C TYR A 56 7.25 1.74 -20.73
N LYS A 57 6.30 0.80 -20.68
CA LYS A 57 5.59 0.33 -21.88
C LYS A 57 4.81 1.46 -22.56
N GLN A 58 4.60 1.33 -23.87
CA GLN A 58 3.79 2.27 -24.64
C GLN A 58 2.29 2.10 -24.30
N ILE A 59 1.55 3.21 -24.33
CA ILE A 59 0.11 3.23 -24.07
C ILE A 59 -0.63 2.46 -25.18
N GLY A 60 -1.59 1.62 -24.81
CA GLY A 60 -2.42 0.87 -25.76
C GLY A 60 -1.82 -0.44 -26.30
N CYS A 61 -0.60 -0.81 -25.92
CA CYS A 61 0.00 -2.08 -26.34
C CYS A 61 -0.62 -3.29 -25.61
N GLY A 62 -0.79 -4.40 -26.33
CA GLY A 62 -1.28 -5.68 -25.80
C GLY A 62 -0.33 -6.35 -24.80
N LYS A 63 -0.74 -7.51 -24.27
CA LYS A 63 0.17 -8.37 -23.50
C LYS A 63 1.22 -8.95 -24.46
N ARG A 64 2.46 -9.01 -24.01
CA ARG A 64 3.51 -9.76 -24.68
C ARG A 64 3.10 -11.24 -24.73
N ILE A 65 3.04 -11.81 -25.93
CA ILE A 65 2.86 -13.24 -26.14
C ILE A 65 4.26 -13.84 -26.08
N PHE A 66 4.50 -14.70 -25.10
CA PHE A 66 5.62 -15.62 -25.14
C PHE A 66 5.04 -16.97 -25.56
N ASP A 67 5.69 -17.69 -26.47
CA ASP A 67 5.38 -19.10 -26.74
C ASP A 67 5.84 -19.97 -25.56
N LEU A 68 5.10 -19.86 -24.45
CA LEU A 68 5.30 -20.65 -23.24
C LEU A 68 4.29 -21.79 -23.25
N PHE A 69 4.76 -23.01 -22.97
CA PHE A 69 3.91 -24.14 -22.66
C PHE A 69 2.92 -23.77 -21.54
N SER A 70 1.63 -24.02 -21.77
CA SER A 70 0.55 -23.66 -20.85
C SER A 70 -0.45 -24.79 -20.71
N ILE A 71 -1.05 -24.91 -19.52
CA ILE A 71 -2.06 -25.92 -19.23
C ILE A 71 -3.42 -25.40 -19.68
N ILE A 72 -4.12 -26.19 -20.51
CA ILE A 72 -5.49 -25.91 -20.94
C ILE A 72 -6.46 -26.39 -19.85
N VAL A 73 -7.53 -25.63 -19.61
CA VAL A 73 -8.58 -25.98 -18.64
C VAL A 73 -9.13 -27.38 -18.91
N GLY A 74 -9.18 -28.22 -17.88
CA GLY A 74 -9.69 -29.61 -17.96
C GLY A 74 -8.64 -30.65 -18.37
N ASN A 75 -7.46 -30.21 -18.84
CA ASN A 75 -6.37 -31.11 -19.25
C ASN A 75 -5.34 -31.34 -18.12
N GLU A 76 -5.59 -30.89 -16.89
CA GLU A 76 -4.61 -30.99 -15.79
C GLU A 76 -4.14 -32.43 -15.57
N TRP A 77 -5.07 -33.38 -15.59
CA TRP A 77 -4.76 -34.81 -15.43
C TRP A 77 -3.94 -35.37 -16.60
N LYS A 78 -4.26 -34.94 -17.84
CA LYS A 78 -3.54 -35.36 -19.04
C LYS A 78 -2.09 -34.88 -18.97
N GLU A 79 -1.89 -33.60 -18.65
CA GLU A 79 -0.54 -33.03 -18.57
C GLU A 79 0.25 -33.58 -17.37
N LEU A 80 -0.42 -33.94 -16.27
CA LEU A 80 0.25 -34.60 -15.13
C LEU A 80 0.69 -36.02 -15.51
N LYS A 81 -0.14 -36.73 -16.28
CA LYS A 81 0.20 -38.04 -16.87
C LYS A 81 1.35 -37.91 -17.88
N ASN A 82 1.37 -36.85 -18.68
CA ASN A 82 2.46 -36.56 -19.61
C ASN A 82 3.76 -36.30 -18.86
N LEU A 83 3.76 -35.48 -17.80
CA LEU A 83 4.93 -35.28 -16.94
C LEU A 83 5.45 -36.60 -16.36
N GLN A 84 4.56 -37.51 -15.94
CA GLN A 84 4.95 -38.79 -15.37
C GLN A 84 5.50 -39.78 -16.42
N ASN A 85 4.87 -39.87 -17.59
CA ASN A 85 5.11 -40.95 -18.55
C ASN A 85 5.88 -40.52 -19.81
N ASN A 86 6.05 -39.22 -20.05
CA ASN A 86 6.69 -38.56 -21.21
C ASN A 86 6.58 -39.34 -22.53
N LYS A 87 5.52 -39.07 -23.30
CA LYS A 87 5.44 -39.36 -24.74
C LYS A 87 5.22 -38.05 -25.50
N ASP A 88 6.24 -37.20 -25.52
CA ASP A 88 6.36 -36.18 -26.57
C ASP A 88 7.28 -36.77 -27.65
N ASP A 89 6.89 -36.61 -28.91
CA ASP A 89 7.54 -37.20 -30.09
C ASP A 89 8.94 -36.59 -30.32
N GLY A 90 9.96 -37.12 -29.65
CA GLY A 90 11.36 -36.71 -29.87
C GLY A 90 12.38 -37.01 -28.77
N LYS A 91 11.98 -37.51 -27.59
CA LYS A 91 12.91 -37.82 -26.48
C LYS A 91 13.22 -39.31 -26.32
N SER A 92 14.45 -39.61 -25.88
CA SER A 92 14.94 -40.99 -25.75
C SER A 92 14.51 -41.70 -24.47
N PHE A 93 14.12 -40.96 -23.42
CA PHE A 93 13.73 -41.54 -22.12
C PHE A 93 12.50 -40.84 -21.51
N SER A 94 11.61 -41.61 -20.89
CA SER A 94 10.53 -41.08 -20.05
C SER A 94 11.06 -40.53 -18.72
N GLN A 95 10.33 -39.62 -18.11
CA GLN A 95 10.70 -39.06 -16.80
C GLN A 95 10.79 -40.15 -15.70
N LYS A 96 9.96 -41.19 -15.80
CA LYS A 96 10.02 -42.36 -14.90
C LYS A 96 11.32 -43.15 -15.10
N GLU A 97 11.73 -43.41 -16.32
CA GLU A 97 12.99 -44.12 -16.62
C GLU A 97 14.21 -43.32 -16.17
N LEU A 98 14.21 -42.00 -16.40
CA LEU A 98 15.26 -41.10 -15.92
C LEU A 98 15.39 -41.14 -14.39
N LEU A 99 14.27 -41.14 -13.66
CA LEU A 99 14.28 -41.23 -12.20
C LEU A 99 14.76 -42.58 -11.69
N GLU A 100 14.37 -43.68 -12.34
CA GLU A 100 14.86 -45.02 -11.99
C GLU A 100 16.37 -45.15 -12.24
N LYS A 101 16.89 -44.54 -13.31
CA LYS A 101 18.34 -44.45 -13.54
C LYS A 101 19.04 -43.67 -12.41
N ILE A 102 18.51 -42.51 -12.00
CA ILE A 102 19.06 -41.73 -10.88
C ILE A 102 18.98 -42.51 -9.56
N ARG A 103 17.86 -43.19 -9.29
CA ARG A 103 17.69 -44.04 -8.10
C ARG A 103 18.74 -45.15 -8.06
N LYS A 104 18.97 -45.83 -9.19
CA LYS A 104 19.99 -46.86 -9.33
C LYS A 104 21.40 -46.29 -9.15
N LEU A 105 21.71 -45.15 -9.77
CA LEU A 105 22.99 -44.46 -9.61
C LEU A 105 23.29 -44.20 -8.13
N TYR A 106 22.38 -43.51 -7.43
CA TYR A 106 22.59 -43.19 -6.02
C TYR A 106 22.72 -44.44 -5.15
N LYS A 107 21.88 -45.45 -5.38
CA LYS A 107 21.99 -46.72 -4.66
C LYS A 107 23.36 -47.37 -4.85
N LEU A 108 23.82 -47.52 -6.09
CA LEU A 108 25.14 -48.09 -6.40
C LEU A 108 26.28 -47.27 -5.77
N PHE A 109 26.16 -45.94 -5.83
CA PHE A 109 27.12 -45.02 -5.20
C PHE A 109 27.20 -45.21 -3.68
N PHE A 110 26.08 -45.28 -2.97
CA PHE A 110 26.08 -45.45 -1.51
C PHE A 110 26.43 -46.89 -1.07
N ASP A 111 26.09 -47.91 -1.86
CA ASP A 111 26.44 -49.31 -1.59
C ASP A 111 27.97 -49.52 -1.60
N LYS A 112 28.69 -48.90 -2.55
CA LYS A 112 30.16 -48.93 -2.65
C LYS A 112 30.75 -47.62 -3.18
N PRO A 113 30.92 -46.59 -2.33
CA PRO A 113 31.51 -45.31 -2.75
C PRO A 113 32.96 -45.43 -3.26
N SER A 114 33.67 -46.51 -2.89
CA SER A 114 35.04 -46.79 -3.32
C SER A 114 35.18 -47.13 -4.80
N ASP A 115 34.08 -47.52 -5.46
CA ASP A 115 34.08 -47.90 -6.89
C ASP A 115 34.08 -46.66 -7.82
N TYR A 116 34.06 -45.45 -7.24
CA TYR A 116 34.00 -44.16 -7.94
C TYR A 116 35.23 -43.28 -7.64
N GLU A 117 35.64 -42.47 -8.62
CA GLU A 117 36.73 -41.51 -8.49
C GLU A 117 36.24 -40.24 -7.76
N LEU A 118 36.28 -40.25 -6.42
CA LEU A 118 35.74 -39.17 -5.58
C LEU A 118 36.39 -37.79 -5.80
N ASP A 119 37.62 -37.73 -6.31
CA ASP A 119 38.29 -36.49 -6.70
C ASP A 119 37.72 -35.89 -8.00
N LYS A 120 37.00 -36.71 -8.78
CA LYS A 120 36.28 -36.34 -9.99
C LYS A 120 34.76 -36.22 -9.82
N ILE A 121 34.24 -36.36 -8.60
CA ILE A 121 32.83 -36.07 -8.27
C ILE A 121 32.73 -34.78 -7.49
N TYR A 122 31.88 -33.85 -7.94
CA TYR A 122 31.85 -32.50 -7.38
C TYR A 122 30.47 -32.04 -6.91
N PHE A 123 30.46 -31.16 -5.91
CA PHE A 123 29.36 -30.27 -5.60
C PHE A 123 29.65 -28.85 -6.12
N ASN A 124 28.66 -28.20 -6.74
CA ASN A 124 28.81 -26.82 -7.20
C ASN A 124 28.72 -25.78 -6.07
N LYS A 125 29.18 -24.56 -6.38
CA LYS A 125 29.19 -23.44 -5.43
C LYS A 125 27.84 -23.17 -4.76
N GLN A 126 26.75 -23.25 -5.53
CA GLN A 126 25.41 -22.92 -5.06
C GLN A 126 24.85 -23.99 -4.11
N SER A 127 25.21 -25.26 -4.32
CA SER A 127 24.73 -26.37 -3.49
C SER A 127 25.39 -26.41 -2.12
N ILE A 128 26.66 -25.99 -1.99
CA ILE A 128 27.39 -26.02 -0.71
C ILE A 128 26.67 -25.24 0.40
N ASN A 129 26.18 -24.04 0.11
CA ASN A 129 25.40 -23.27 1.09
C ASN A 129 24.07 -23.93 1.42
N THR A 130 23.44 -24.59 0.43
CA THR A 130 22.18 -25.30 0.61
C THR A 130 22.39 -26.52 1.51
N ILE A 131 23.39 -27.35 1.20
CA ILE A 131 23.84 -28.51 1.97
C ILE A 131 24.21 -28.10 3.40
N SER A 132 25.05 -27.06 3.57
CA SER A 132 25.44 -26.57 4.90
C SER A 132 24.24 -26.04 5.67
N SER A 133 23.31 -25.35 5.01
CA SER A 133 22.09 -24.86 5.67
C SER A 133 21.10 -25.98 5.99
N MET A 134 21.09 -27.09 5.26
CA MET A 134 20.18 -28.22 5.49
C MET A 134 20.72 -29.16 6.55
N TRP A 135 21.95 -29.65 6.37
CA TRP A 135 22.51 -30.78 7.11
C TRP A 135 23.38 -30.36 8.31
N PHE A 136 24.09 -29.24 8.21
CA PHE A 136 25.02 -28.79 9.27
C PHE A 136 24.35 -27.86 10.28
N VAL A 137 24.87 -27.79 11.51
CA VAL A 137 24.32 -26.95 12.60
C VAL A 137 24.12 -25.48 12.20
N ASN A 138 24.99 -24.97 11.32
CA ASN A 138 24.93 -23.62 10.77
C ASN A 138 25.33 -23.59 9.29
N TRP A 139 24.80 -22.62 8.54
CA TRP A 139 25.05 -22.47 7.10
C TRP A 139 26.51 -22.15 6.73
N HIS A 140 27.31 -21.62 7.66
CA HIS A 140 28.73 -21.32 7.46
C HIS A 140 29.66 -22.43 7.95
N LYS A 141 29.16 -23.44 8.67
CA LYS A 141 29.98 -24.47 9.33
C LYS A 141 30.83 -25.26 8.33
N LEU A 142 30.25 -25.66 7.20
CA LEU A 142 30.99 -26.34 6.15
C LEU A 142 32.07 -25.44 5.53
N SER A 143 31.78 -24.15 5.37
CA SER A 143 32.76 -23.17 4.89
C SER A 143 33.93 -22.95 5.85
N GLU A 144 33.70 -23.00 7.17
CA GLU A 144 34.76 -22.92 8.18
C GLU A 144 35.70 -24.12 8.09
N LEU A 145 35.15 -25.33 8.00
CA LEU A 145 35.95 -26.56 7.88
C LEU A 145 36.81 -26.58 6.61
N LEU A 146 36.24 -26.17 5.47
CA LEU A 146 36.94 -26.03 4.20
C LEU A 146 38.13 -25.05 4.28
N SER A 147 38.08 -24.13 5.23
CA SER A 147 39.08 -23.09 5.42
C SER A 147 40.18 -23.46 6.40
N GLY A 148 39.84 -24.19 7.48
CA GLY A 148 40.79 -24.65 8.49
C GLY A 148 41.87 -25.57 7.93
N LYS A 149 41.57 -26.34 6.87
CA LYS A 149 42.51 -27.28 6.23
C LYS A 149 43.22 -26.76 4.97
N ARG A 150 43.23 -25.43 4.73
CA ARG A 150 43.95 -24.75 3.62
C ARG A 150 43.55 -25.14 2.18
N ILE A 151 42.39 -25.78 1.96
CA ILE A 151 41.82 -25.99 0.61
C ILE A 151 41.31 -24.65 0.03
N ILE A 152 40.90 -23.71 0.90
CA ILE A 152 40.56 -22.33 0.54
C ILE A 152 41.76 -21.41 0.80
N LYS A 153 42.34 -20.82 -0.26
CA LYS A 153 43.52 -19.94 -0.15
C LYS A 153 43.22 -18.48 0.22
N ASN A 154 42.00 -18.00 0.02
CA ASN A 154 41.68 -16.57 0.17
C ASN A 154 40.68 -16.31 1.31
N LYS A 155 41.18 -15.65 2.36
CA LYS A 155 40.38 -15.00 3.39
C LYS A 155 40.12 -13.55 2.95
N ASN A 156 38.87 -13.11 2.95
CA ASN A 156 38.58 -11.69 2.75
C ASN A 156 39.16 -10.90 3.93
N LYS A 157 40.04 -9.94 3.66
CA LYS A 157 40.81 -9.19 4.68
C LYS A 157 39.94 -8.31 5.59
N GLU A 158 38.73 -7.93 5.16
CA GLU A 158 37.84 -7.05 5.94
C GLU A 158 36.70 -7.78 6.65
N THR A 159 36.10 -8.80 6.02
CA THR A 159 34.95 -9.52 6.61
C THR A 159 35.36 -10.71 7.46
N GLY A 160 36.58 -11.21 7.29
CA GLY A 160 37.02 -12.47 7.89
C GLY A 160 36.37 -13.71 7.28
N GLU A 161 35.49 -13.56 6.30
CA GLU A 161 34.77 -14.64 5.63
C GLU A 161 35.63 -15.30 4.54
N TYR A 162 35.40 -16.60 4.34
CA TYR A 162 36.14 -17.43 3.40
C TYR A 162 35.39 -17.56 2.07
N THR A 163 36.10 -17.40 0.94
CA THR A 163 35.48 -17.54 -0.38
C THR A 163 35.31 -19.00 -0.74
N ILE A 164 34.06 -19.48 -0.80
CA ILE A 164 33.74 -20.84 -1.24
C ILE A 164 34.22 -21.05 -2.69
N PRO A 165 34.96 -22.16 -2.96
CA PRO A 165 35.37 -22.55 -4.31
C PRO A 165 34.20 -22.65 -5.30
N LYS A 166 34.49 -22.58 -6.61
CA LYS A 166 33.46 -22.75 -7.66
C LYS A 166 32.81 -24.15 -7.62
N LYS A 167 33.58 -25.14 -7.19
CA LYS A 167 33.19 -26.53 -7.00
C LYS A 167 34.06 -27.15 -5.90
N ILE A 168 33.59 -28.20 -5.25
CA ILE A 168 34.34 -28.96 -4.24
C ILE A 168 34.21 -30.43 -4.58
N SER A 169 35.34 -31.17 -4.61
CA SER A 169 35.32 -32.60 -4.87
C SER A 169 34.84 -33.39 -3.65
N LEU A 170 34.30 -34.59 -3.84
CA LEU A 170 33.94 -35.48 -2.73
C LEU A 170 35.20 -35.95 -1.98
N ALA A 171 36.34 -36.10 -2.65
CA ALA A 171 37.61 -36.40 -2.00
C ALA A 171 38.03 -35.30 -1.02
N ASP A 172 37.88 -34.03 -1.39
CA ASP A 172 38.15 -32.89 -0.48
C ASP A 172 37.23 -32.93 0.73
N LEU A 173 35.94 -33.19 0.53
CA LEU A 173 34.96 -33.32 1.63
C LEU A 173 35.28 -34.50 2.53
N LYS A 174 35.64 -35.65 1.97
CA LYS A 174 36.06 -36.83 2.72
C LYS A 174 37.28 -36.51 3.59
N ASN A 175 38.35 -35.99 3.00
CA ASN A 175 39.56 -35.61 3.72
C ASN A 175 39.30 -34.61 4.86
N ILE A 176 38.30 -33.73 4.69
CA ILE A 176 37.91 -32.77 5.72
C ILE A 176 37.12 -33.44 6.84
N LEU A 177 36.07 -34.19 6.50
CA LEU A 177 35.08 -34.69 7.44
C LEU A 177 35.50 -35.98 8.14
N GLU A 178 36.38 -36.77 7.54
CA GLU A 178 36.86 -38.04 8.09
C GLU A 178 37.69 -37.86 9.37
N SER A 179 38.33 -36.68 9.55
CA SER A 179 39.05 -36.37 10.81
C SER A 179 38.16 -35.73 11.88
N GLU A 180 36.89 -35.45 11.60
CA GLU A 180 35.98 -34.81 12.55
C GLU A 180 35.19 -35.90 13.29
N THR A 181 35.58 -36.20 14.53
CA THR A 181 34.94 -37.24 15.35
C THR A 181 33.78 -36.72 16.20
N ASN A 182 33.72 -35.40 16.44
CA ASN A 182 32.62 -34.77 17.16
C ASN A 182 31.48 -34.38 16.19
N VAL A 183 30.70 -35.39 15.80
CA VAL A 183 29.63 -35.29 14.80
C VAL A 183 28.42 -34.48 15.29
N GLU A 184 28.15 -34.46 16.60
CA GLU A 184 27.04 -33.73 17.21
C GLU A 184 27.18 -32.21 17.08
N ASP A 185 28.41 -31.69 17.19
CA ASP A 185 28.72 -30.27 16.99
C ASP A 185 28.78 -29.86 15.51
N LEU A 186 28.71 -30.84 14.61
CA LEU A 186 28.87 -30.65 13.18
C LEU A 186 27.54 -30.65 12.42
N PHE A 187 26.71 -31.66 12.66
CA PHE A 187 25.44 -31.87 11.97
C PHE A 187 24.24 -31.50 12.83
N LYS A 188 23.14 -31.11 12.18
CA LYS A 188 21.87 -30.96 12.90
C LYS A 188 21.39 -32.32 13.37
N LYS A 189 20.60 -32.33 14.45
CA LYS A 189 19.86 -33.52 14.88
C LYS A 189 18.67 -33.87 13.95
N GLY A 190 18.30 -32.99 13.00
CA GLY A 190 17.17 -33.17 12.08
C GLY A 190 15.84 -32.62 12.63
N LYS A 191 14.70 -32.99 12.03
CA LYS A 191 13.35 -32.70 12.58
C LYS A 191 12.97 -33.77 13.62
N ILE A 192 12.16 -33.39 14.62
CA ILE A 192 11.52 -34.34 15.55
C ILE A 192 10.24 -34.83 14.89
N ASN A 193 10.01 -36.14 14.87
CA ASN A 193 8.81 -36.73 14.30
C ASN A 193 7.64 -36.55 15.29
N GLU A 194 6.55 -35.88 14.92
CA GLU A 194 5.42 -35.60 15.84
C GLU A 194 4.75 -36.88 16.35
N ASP A 195 4.81 -37.97 15.57
CA ASP A 195 4.25 -39.27 15.94
C ASP A 195 5.09 -40.03 17.00
N GLU A 196 6.38 -39.70 17.16
CA GLU A 196 7.28 -40.35 18.14
C GLU A 196 7.29 -39.64 19.53
N ILE A 197 6.60 -38.50 19.69
CA ILE A 197 6.58 -37.73 20.96
C ILE A 197 5.89 -38.50 22.10
N LYS A 198 5.13 -39.56 21.80
CA LYS A 198 4.31 -40.26 22.80
C LYS A 198 5.02 -41.39 23.54
N GLU A 199 6.14 -41.91 23.06
CA GLU A 199 6.86 -43.01 23.72
C GLU A 199 8.41 -42.83 23.55
N ASN A 200 9.08 -42.49 24.66
CA ASN A 200 10.54 -42.33 24.85
C ASN A 200 11.24 -41.09 24.26
N ASN A 201 12.33 -40.69 24.96
CA ASN A 201 13.18 -39.51 24.68
C ASN A 201 13.33 -39.22 23.18
N SER A 202 12.91 -38.02 22.78
CA SER A 202 12.88 -37.55 21.40
C SER A 202 14.29 -37.41 20.80
N VAL A 203 14.77 -38.44 20.11
CA VAL A 203 16.01 -38.42 19.33
C VAL A 203 15.71 -37.90 17.93
N GLY A 204 16.49 -36.93 17.45
CA GLY A 204 16.28 -36.36 16.12
C GLY A 204 16.61 -37.35 14.99
N VAL A 205 15.97 -37.20 13.83
CA VAL A 205 16.13 -38.15 12.71
C VAL A 205 17.58 -38.32 12.25
N TYR A 206 18.36 -37.25 12.14
CA TYR A 206 19.78 -37.35 11.73
C TYR A 206 20.66 -37.86 12.85
N GLU A 207 20.29 -37.64 14.11
CA GLU A 207 21.02 -38.15 15.28
C GLU A 207 21.07 -39.68 15.28
N LYS A 208 20.03 -40.34 14.74
CA LYS A 208 20.02 -41.80 14.50
C LYS A 208 20.99 -42.26 13.40
N LEU A 209 21.53 -41.33 12.59
CA LEU A 209 22.45 -41.57 11.48
C LEU A 209 23.90 -41.17 11.81
N PHE A 210 24.16 -40.70 13.04
CA PHE A 210 25.49 -40.28 13.46
C PHE A 210 26.41 -41.51 13.58
N SER A 211 27.55 -41.41 12.92
CA SER A 211 28.54 -42.49 12.81
C SER A 211 29.84 -42.11 13.51
N SER A 212 30.89 -42.92 13.33
CA SER A 212 32.18 -42.75 14.02
C SER A 212 32.92 -41.45 13.65
N ASN A 213 32.64 -40.92 12.46
CA ASN A 213 33.23 -39.68 11.96
C ASN A 213 32.25 -38.89 11.09
N GLY A 214 32.65 -37.65 10.76
CA GLY A 214 31.83 -36.71 10.00
C GLY A 214 31.58 -37.12 8.55
N TRP A 215 32.47 -37.90 7.92
CA TRP A 215 32.31 -38.35 6.54
C TRP A 215 31.23 -39.43 6.42
N GLU A 216 31.28 -40.44 7.28
CA GLU A 216 30.24 -41.48 7.37
C GLU A 216 28.87 -40.87 7.68
N THR A 217 28.83 -39.92 8.62
CA THR A 217 27.61 -39.21 8.98
C THR A 217 27.06 -38.37 7.82
N PHE A 218 27.95 -37.69 7.07
CA PHE A 218 27.57 -36.92 5.88
C PHE A 218 26.94 -37.81 4.80
N LEU A 219 27.56 -38.95 4.49
CA LEU A 219 27.03 -39.90 3.52
C LEU A 219 25.67 -40.45 3.98
N ALA A 220 25.54 -40.82 5.25
CA ALA A 220 24.29 -41.33 5.81
C ALA A 220 23.14 -40.31 5.75
N ILE A 221 23.41 -39.03 6.06
CA ILE A 221 22.41 -37.95 5.92
C ILE A 221 22.03 -37.74 4.45
N TRP A 222 23.01 -37.73 3.56
CA TRP A 222 22.76 -37.55 2.13
C TRP A 222 21.92 -38.70 1.56
N GLU A 223 22.30 -39.95 1.87
CA GLU A 223 21.55 -41.16 1.50
C GLU A 223 20.12 -41.12 2.05
N TYR A 224 19.94 -40.74 3.31
CA TYR A 224 18.62 -40.59 3.91
C TYR A 224 17.75 -39.58 3.16
N GLU A 225 18.27 -38.39 2.86
CA GLU A 225 17.52 -37.32 2.19
C GLU A 225 17.09 -37.69 0.77
N ILE A 226 17.96 -38.39 0.02
CA ILE A 226 17.60 -38.85 -1.33
C ILE A 226 16.55 -39.96 -1.26
N ASN A 227 16.69 -40.90 -0.31
CA ASN A 227 15.76 -42.01 -0.13
C ASN A 227 14.39 -41.53 0.34
N GLU A 228 14.31 -40.60 1.29
CA GLU A 228 13.04 -40.00 1.68
C GLU A 228 12.40 -39.19 0.54
N SER A 229 13.19 -38.47 -0.27
CA SER A 229 12.67 -37.78 -1.45
C SER A 229 12.04 -38.75 -2.44
N PHE A 230 12.68 -39.90 -2.69
CA PHE A 230 12.13 -40.96 -3.53
C PHE A 230 10.89 -41.63 -2.93
N LYS A 231 10.87 -41.88 -1.62
CA LYS A 231 9.71 -42.41 -0.91
C LYS A 231 8.50 -41.47 -0.95
N VAL A 232 8.71 -40.16 -0.79
CA VAL A 232 7.67 -39.15 -0.96
C VAL A 232 7.14 -39.15 -2.39
N LEU A 233 8.03 -39.26 -3.39
CA LEU A 233 7.62 -39.39 -4.78
C LEU A 233 6.79 -40.67 -5.02
N ASP A 234 7.24 -41.82 -4.55
CA ASP A 234 6.54 -43.10 -4.71
C ASP A 234 5.14 -43.06 -4.09
N ASN A 235 5.02 -42.48 -2.90
CA ASN A 235 3.73 -42.26 -2.24
C ASN A 235 2.79 -41.39 -3.09
N ASN A 236 3.32 -40.34 -3.73
CA ASN A 236 2.54 -39.48 -4.62
C ASN A 236 2.17 -40.18 -5.93
N VAL A 237 3.05 -41.01 -6.48
CA VAL A 237 2.80 -41.88 -7.65
C VAL A 237 1.72 -42.91 -7.34
N ALA A 238 1.79 -43.60 -6.20
CA ALA A 238 0.76 -44.54 -5.78
C ALA A 238 -0.61 -43.84 -5.60
N LYS A 239 -0.63 -42.65 -4.98
CA LYS A 239 -1.85 -41.82 -4.89
C LYS A 239 -2.38 -41.41 -6.27
N PHE A 240 -1.49 -41.11 -7.22
CA PHE A 240 -1.87 -40.80 -8.61
C PHE A 240 -2.52 -42.00 -9.29
N GLU A 241 -1.93 -43.19 -9.20
CA GLU A 241 -2.46 -44.41 -9.82
C GLU A 241 -3.83 -44.82 -9.25
N LEU A 242 -4.05 -44.63 -7.95
CA LEU A 242 -5.33 -44.91 -7.28
C LEU A 242 -6.47 -43.96 -7.70
N LYS A 243 -6.15 -42.73 -8.14
CA LYS A 243 -7.11 -41.64 -8.32
C LYS A 243 -7.82 -41.57 -9.68
N LYS A 244 -7.65 -42.54 -10.61
CA LYS A 244 -8.31 -42.67 -11.96
C LYS A 244 -9.03 -41.40 -12.48
N GLN A 245 -8.64 -40.82 -13.62
CA GLN A 245 -9.15 -39.54 -14.21
C GLN A 245 -10.55 -39.03 -13.77
N THR A 246 -11.59 -39.88 -13.79
CA THR A 246 -12.96 -39.55 -13.35
C THR A 246 -13.07 -39.15 -11.88
N LYS A 247 -12.32 -39.77 -10.95
CA LYS A 247 -12.27 -39.37 -9.53
C LYS A 247 -11.46 -38.08 -9.31
N PHE A 248 -10.43 -37.84 -10.13
CA PHE A 248 -9.63 -36.61 -10.02
C PHE A 248 -10.43 -35.36 -10.39
N GLN A 249 -11.24 -35.41 -11.45
CA GLN A 249 -12.09 -34.27 -11.84
C GLN A 249 -13.21 -33.98 -10.81
N ASN A 250 -13.61 -34.98 -10.02
CA ASN A 250 -14.62 -34.84 -8.96
C ASN A 250 -14.07 -34.27 -7.65
N LEU A 251 -12.74 -34.17 -7.49
CA LEU A 251 -12.14 -33.50 -6.33
C LEU A 251 -12.44 -32.01 -6.36
N ASP A 252 -12.56 -31.43 -5.17
CA ASP A 252 -12.70 -29.98 -5.10
C ASP A 252 -11.45 -29.29 -5.70
N LYS A 253 -11.58 -28.02 -6.09
CA LYS A 253 -10.46 -27.31 -6.73
C LYS A 253 -9.23 -27.23 -5.80
N LYS A 254 -9.43 -27.11 -4.49
CA LYS A 254 -8.35 -26.97 -3.50
C LYS A 254 -7.56 -28.28 -3.38
N GLU A 255 -8.25 -29.41 -3.29
CA GLU A 255 -7.69 -30.76 -3.26
C GLU A 255 -6.92 -31.08 -4.54
N ARG A 256 -7.44 -30.67 -5.71
CA ARG A 256 -6.73 -30.83 -6.99
C ARG A 256 -5.43 -30.03 -7.03
N VAL A 257 -5.47 -28.75 -6.63
CA VAL A 257 -4.29 -27.88 -6.60
C VAL A 257 -3.24 -28.44 -5.66
N PHE A 258 -3.65 -28.82 -4.44
CA PHE A 258 -2.75 -29.40 -3.45
C PHE A 258 -2.07 -30.67 -3.99
N PHE A 259 -2.86 -31.57 -4.58
CA PHE A 259 -2.34 -32.81 -5.15
C PHE A 259 -1.31 -32.58 -6.27
N ILE A 260 -1.62 -31.71 -7.24
CA ILE A 260 -0.69 -31.40 -8.34
C ILE A 260 0.61 -30.80 -7.79
N LYS A 261 0.49 -29.85 -6.85
CA LYS A 261 1.65 -29.19 -6.25
C LYS A 261 2.56 -30.17 -5.52
N GLU A 262 1.99 -30.98 -4.62
CA GLU A 262 2.75 -31.99 -3.86
C GLU A 262 3.44 -32.99 -4.79
N PHE A 263 2.75 -33.41 -5.86
CA PHE A 263 3.33 -34.26 -6.88
C PHE A 263 4.53 -33.58 -7.54
N CYS A 264 4.38 -32.36 -8.08
CA CYS A 264 5.50 -31.69 -8.75
C CYS A 264 6.64 -31.28 -7.80
N ASP A 265 6.35 -30.93 -6.54
CA ASP A 265 7.36 -30.62 -5.53
C ASP A 265 8.19 -31.85 -5.16
N ALA A 266 7.60 -33.05 -5.12
CA ALA A 266 8.33 -34.31 -4.91
C ALA A 266 9.35 -34.58 -6.02
N PHE A 267 8.98 -34.36 -7.29
CA PHE A 267 9.92 -34.44 -8.41
C PHE A 267 11.05 -33.39 -8.29
N LEU A 268 10.71 -32.15 -7.92
CA LEU A 268 11.69 -31.07 -7.79
C LEU A 268 12.70 -31.33 -6.66
N ALA A 269 12.30 -32.01 -5.58
CA ALA A 269 13.20 -32.36 -4.49
C ALA A 269 14.39 -33.19 -5.01
N ILE A 270 14.10 -34.21 -5.82
CA ILE A 270 15.13 -35.07 -6.45
C ILE A 270 15.95 -34.26 -7.46
N GLU A 271 15.30 -33.51 -8.36
CA GLU A 271 16.00 -32.69 -9.36
C GLU A 271 16.98 -31.69 -8.70
N ARG A 272 16.63 -31.12 -7.53
CA ARG A 272 17.53 -30.22 -6.79
C ARG A 272 18.81 -30.94 -6.35
N MET A 273 18.70 -32.15 -5.82
CA MET A 273 19.85 -32.93 -5.37
C MET A 273 20.74 -33.35 -6.56
N VAL A 274 20.14 -33.75 -7.67
CA VAL A 274 20.87 -34.00 -8.93
C VAL A 274 21.62 -32.74 -9.40
N LYS A 275 20.95 -31.57 -9.36
CA LYS A 275 21.56 -30.28 -9.69
C LYS A 275 22.67 -29.85 -8.75
N TYR A 276 22.83 -30.46 -7.57
CA TYR A 276 23.98 -30.16 -6.71
C TYR A 276 25.31 -30.54 -7.36
N HIS A 277 25.26 -31.51 -8.28
CA HIS A 277 26.42 -32.01 -9.03
C HIS A 277 26.62 -31.33 -10.38
N LYS A 278 25.73 -30.42 -10.80
CA LYS A 278 25.87 -29.73 -12.10
C LYS A 278 27.16 -28.90 -12.12
N VAL A 279 28.09 -29.30 -12.99
CA VAL A 279 29.38 -28.64 -13.24
C VAL A 279 29.49 -28.22 -14.72
N ASP A 280 30.47 -27.38 -15.06
CA ASP A 280 30.69 -26.92 -16.44
C ASP A 280 31.26 -28.07 -17.32
N GLU A 281 31.03 -28.03 -18.64
CA GLU A 281 31.39 -29.12 -19.59
C GLU A 281 32.89 -29.44 -19.68
N ASN A 282 33.79 -28.54 -19.24
CA ASN A 282 35.25 -28.71 -19.35
C ASN A 282 35.89 -29.31 -18.08
N ASN A 283 35.15 -30.06 -17.26
CA ASN A 283 35.68 -30.66 -16.04
C ASN A 283 36.07 -32.12 -16.25
N ASP A 284 37.20 -32.53 -15.66
CA ASP A 284 37.55 -33.94 -15.52
C ASP A 284 36.62 -34.58 -14.47
N THR A 285 35.74 -35.47 -14.91
CA THR A 285 34.62 -36.04 -14.15
C THR A 285 34.63 -37.57 -14.19
N ASP A 286 34.05 -38.19 -13.17
CA ASP A 286 33.81 -39.64 -13.16
C ASP A 286 32.68 -39.97 -14.14
N ASP A 287 33.00 -40.69 -15.23
CA ASP A 287 32.04 -41.01 -16.30
C ASP A 287 30.86 -41.84 -15.80
N ASN A 288 31.11 -42.81 -14.91
CA ASN A 288 30.06 -43.69 -14.36
C ASN A 288 29.03 -42.92 -13.54
N PHE A 289 29.46 -41.84 -12.87
CA PHE A 289 28.58 -40.97 -12.09
C PHE A 289 27.88 -39.93 -12.97
N TYR A 290 28.64 -39.22 -13.82
CA TYR A 290 28.13 -38.06 -14.54
C TYR A 290 27.30 -38.40 -15.79
N GLU A 291 27.52 -39.55 -16.44
CA GLU A 291 26.72 -39.96 -17.60
C GLU A 291 25.21 -39.94 -17.27
N THR A 292 24.83 -40.48 -16.11
CA THR A 292 23.42 -40.54 -15.69
C THR A 292 22.90 -39.17 -15.19
N ILE A 293 23.74 -38.38 -14.51
CA ILE A 293 23.39 -37.03 -14.05
C ILE A 293 23.12 -36.10 -15.24
N ASP A 294 24.03 -36.08 -16.22
CA ASP A 294 23.93 -35.20 -17.39
C ASP A 294 22.78 -35.62 -18.29
N LEU A 295 22.57 -36.92 -18.51
CA LEU A 295 21.40 -37.44 -19.19
C LEU A 295 20.10 -36.94 -18.54
N TYR A 296 19.99 -37.01 -17.21
CA TYR A 296 18.82 -36.51 -16.50
C TYR A 296 18.61 -35.00 -16.68
N LEU A 297 19.68 -34.20 -16.53
CA LEU A 297 19.61 -32.74 -16.62
C LEU A 297 19.29 -32.23 -18.03
N GLN A 298 19.69 -32.97 -19.08
CA GLN A 298 19.40 -32.65 -20.48
C GLN A 298 17.98 -33.06 -20.88
N GLU A 299 17.52 -34.24 -20.47
CA GLU A 299 16.25 -34.82 -20.93
C GLU A 299 15.03 -34.42 -20.08
N THR A 300 15.21 -33.99 -18.83
CA THR A 300 14.08 -33.64 -17.95
C THR A 300 13.34 -32.37 -18.39
N GLU A 301 12.00 -32.41 -18.31
CA GLU A 301 11.12 -31.27 -18.62
C GLU A 301 10.36 -30.73 -17.40
N LEU A 302 10.71 -31.20 -16.21
CA LEU A 302 9.97 -30.94 -14.98
C LEU A 302 9.69 -29.45 -14.75
N ARG A 303 10.67 -28.57 -15.00
CA ARG A 303 10.53 -27.13 -14.79
C ARG A 303 9.49 -26.50 -15.73
N LYS A 304 9.41 -26.94 -16.99
CA LYS A 304 8.41 -26.50 -17.97
C LYS A 304 7.00 -26.77 -17.45
N TYR A 305 6.74 -28.01 -16.99
CA TYR A 305 5.45 -28.39 -16.43
C TYR A 305 5.17 -27.70 -15.09
N TYR A 306 6.16 -27.60 -14.19
CA TYR A 306 5.99 -26.94 -12.89
C TYR A 306 5.55 -25.47 -13.05
N ASP A 307 6.25 -24.71 -13.90
CA ASP A 307 5.91 -23.33 -14.16
C ASP A 307 4.54 -23.20 -14.85
N ALA A 308 4.20 -24.08 -15.78
CA ALA A 308 2.90 -24.10 -16.45
C ALA A 308 1.73 -24.42 -15.50
N PHE A 309 1.87 -25.44 -14.65
CA PHE A 309 0.88 -25.77 -13.62
C PHE A 309 0.72 -24.64 -12.61
N ARG A 310 1.83 -24.09 -12.08
CA ARG A 310 1.76 -22.96 -11.14
C ARG A 310 1.03 -21.78 -11.78
N ASN A 311 1.40 -21.40 -13.01
CA ASN A 311 0.82 -20.25 -13.69
C ASN A 311 -0.69 -20.44 -13.89
N TYR A 312 -1.11 -21.61 -14.39
CA TYR A 312 -2.51 -21.96 -14.62
C TYR A 312 -3.33 -22.06 -13.32
N LEU A 313 -2.86 -22.81 -12.33
CA LEU A 313 -3.62 -23.09 -11.10
C LEU A 313 -3.77 -21.84 -10.21
N THR A 314 -2.82 -20.91 -10.28
CA THR A 314 -2.86 -19.64 -9.54
C THR A 314 -3.57 -18.51 -10.28
N GLU A 315 -4.11 -18.76 -11.49
CA GLU A 315 -4.93 -17.79 -12.18
C GLU A 315 -6.16 -17.44 -11.34
N LYS A 316 -6.49 -16.14 -11.32
CA LYS A 316 -7.71 -15.69 -10.65
C LYS A 316 -8.91 -16.31 -11.38
N PRO A 317 -9.82 -16.99 -10.67
CA PRO A 317 -11.03 -17.49 -11.29
C PRO A 317 -11.76 -16.33 -11.98
N PHE A 318 -12.32 -16.62 -13.15
CA PHE A 318 -13.13 -15.67 -13.89
C PHE A 318 -14.29 -15.23 -12.99
N SER A 319 -14.25 -13.97 -12.55
CA SER A 319 -15.39 -13.35 -11.90
C SER A 319 -16.27 -12.80 -13.00
N GLU A 320 -17.50 -13.28 -13.08
CA GLU A 320 -18.53 -12.64 -13.90
C GLU A 320 -18.71 -11.21 -13.37
N ASN A 321 -18.13 -10.26 -14.10
CA ASN A 321 -18.35 -8.87 -13.81
C ASN A 321 -19.81 -8.55 -14.11
N LYS A 322 -20.38 -7.60 -13.36
CA LYS A 322 -21.69 -7.04 -13.73
C LYS A 322 -21.64 -6.53 -15.17
N ILE A 323 -22.70 -6.80 -15.94
CA ILE A 323 -22.83 -6.37 -17.34
C ILE A 323 -23.66 -5.09 -17.42
N LYS A 324 -23.30 -4.18 -18.32
CA LYS A 324 -24.08 -2.95 -18.56
C LYS A 324 -25.34 -3.29 -19.36
N LEU A 325 -26.49 -2.81 -18.92
CA LEU A 325 -27.76 -2.93 -19.63
C LEU A 325 -28.05 -1.63 -20.39
N ASN A 326 -28.38 -1.76 -21.68
CA ASN A 326 -28.64 -0.62 -22.56
C ASN A 326 -30.11 -0.53 -23.03
N PHE A 327 -30.92 -1.57 -22.82
CA PHE A 327 -32.35 -1.58 -23.20
C PHE A 327 -32.60 -1.08 -24.65
N LYS A 328 -31.77 -1.55 -25.59
CA LYS A 328 -31.78 -1.15 -27.02
C LYS A 328 -31.46 0.33 -27.32
N SER A 329 -30.97 1.08 -26.34
CA SER A 329 -30.54 2.48 -26.51
C SER A 329 -29.04 2.64 -26.25
N GLY A 330 -28.29 3.09 -27.27
CA GLY A 330 -26.87 3.42 -27.13
C GLY A 330 -26.58 4.65 -26.26
N THR A 331 -27.62 5.41 -25.90
CA THR A 331 -27.52 6.66 -25.12
C THR A 331 -28.35 6.62 -23.83
N LEU A 332 -28.80 5.43 -23.41
CA LEU A 332 -29.58 5.25 -22.17
C LEU A 332 -28.92 5.97 -20.99
N LEU A 333 -29.72 6.74 -20.24
CA LEU A 333 -29.27 7.57 -19.12
C LEU A 333 -28.16 8.59 -19.46
N GLY A 334 -27.91 8.88 -20.74
CA GLY A 334 -27.04 9.99 -21.16
C GLY A 334 -27.55 11.35 -20.69
N GLY A 335 -28.85 11.46 -20.46
CA GLY A 335 -29.56 12.55 -19.80
C GLY A 335 -30.87 12.05 -19.20
N TRP A 336 -31.55 12.90 -18.44
CA TRP A 336 -32.88 12.62 -17.89
C TRP A 336 -33.94 13.27 -18.77
N SER A 337 -34.98 12.52 -19.12
CA SER A 337 -36.00 12.98 -20.07
C SER A 337 -36.97 13.96 -19.42
N GLN A 338 -37.33 15.02 -20.14
CA GLN A 338 -38.38 15.97 -19.74
C GLN A 338 -39.78 15.38 -19.93
N THR A 339 -39.94 14.55 -20.97
CA THR A 339 -41.20 13.90 -21.30
C THR A 339 -41.02 12.40 -21.49
N PHE A 340 -42.10 11.66 -21.76
CA PHE A 340 -42.08 10.22 -22.01
C PHE A 340 -41.59 9.92 -23.43
N GLU A 341 -40.34 10.27 -23.70
CA GLU A 341 -39.71 10.17 -25.02
C GLU A 341 -39.24 8.74 -25.35
N THR A 342 -38.92 8.51 -26.62
CA THR A 342 -38.35 7.26 -27.11
C THR A 342 -37.09 6.89 -26.32
N TYR A 343 -37.08 5.72 -25.69
CA TYR A 343 -36.02 5.26 -24.77
C TYR A 343 -35.71 6.23 -23.61
N GLY A 344 -36.67 7.06 -23.22
CA GLY A 344 -36.52 8.04 -22.16
C GLY A 344 -36.30 7.41 -20.78
N SER A 345 -35.60 8.13 -19.91
CA SER A 345 -35.33 7.73 -18.53
C SER A 345 -35.90 8.76 -17.56
N LEU A 346 -36.77 8.31 -16.66
CA LEU A 346 -37.54 9.16 -15.73
C LEU A 346 -37.40 8.67 -14.28
N ILE A 347 -37.62 9.58 -13.33
CA ILE A 347 -37.68 9.25 -11.90
C ILE A 347 -39.10 9.50 -11.40
N PHE A 348 -39.62 8.57 -10.60
CA PHE A 348 -40.91 8.69 -9.94
C PHE A 348 -40.78 8.56 -8.43
N GLU A 349 -41.73 9.14 -7.70
CA GLU A 349 -41.88 9.04 -6.26
C GLU A 349 -43.32 8.60 -5.92
N LYS A 350 -43.46 7.57 -5.09
CA LYS A 350 -44.73 7.04 -4.61
C LYS A 350 -44.57 6.70 -3.13
N ASN A 351 -45.30 7.40 -2.25
CA ASN A 351 -45.33 7.18 -0.80
C ASN A 351 -43.92 7.15 -0.14
N GLY A 352 -43.01 8.03 -0.57
CA GLY A 352 -41.64 8.10 -0.08
C GLY A 352 -40.68 7.07 -0.70
N GLU A 353 -41.17 6.26 -1.65
CA GLU A 353 -40.36 5.32 -2.43
C GLU A 353 -40.05 5.89 -3.80
N TYR A 354 -38.86 5.59 -4.33
CA TYR A 354 -38.39 6.13 -5.59
C TYR A 354 -38.24 5.04 -6.65
N PHE A 355 -38.55 5.37 -7.89
CA PHE A 355 -38.51 4.44 -9.02
C PHE A 355 -37.79 5.05 -10.21
N LEU A 356 -36.99 4.24 -10.90
CA LEU A 356 -36.47 4.52 -12.23
C LEU A 356 -37.43 3.94 -13.25
N GLY A 357 -37.93 4.77 -14.16
CA GLY A 357 -38.65 4.36 -15.35
C GLY A 357 -37.77 4.40 -16.59
N ILE A 358 -37.78 3.33 -17.37
CA ILE A 358 -37.12 3.26 -18.68
C ILE A 358 -38.20 2.96 -19.73
N ILE A 359 -38.42 3.90 -20.64
CA ILE A 359 -39.35 3.72 -21.76
C ILE A 359 -38.75 2.71 -22.73
N ASN A 360 -39.54 1.75 -23.17
CA ASN A 360 -39.12 0.73 -24.11
C ASN A 360 -39.75 0.99 -25.47
N GLY A 361 -38.91 1.36 -26.43
CA GLY A 361 -39.36 1.72 -27.78
C GLY A 361 -39.70 3.20 -27.90
N THR A 362 -40.84 3.49 -28.51
CA THR A 362 -41.26 4.84 -28.93
C THR A 362 -41.83 5.68 -27.80
N LYS A 363 -41.79 7.00 -27.99
CA LYS A 363 -42.48 7.98 -27.14
C LYS A 363 -43.95 7.59 -26.89
N PHE A 364 -44.48 7.95 -25.73
CA PHE A 364 -45.89 7.72 -25.41
C PHE A 364 -46.78 8.60 -26.31
N SER A 365 -47.90 8.02 -26.73
CA SER A 365 -48.97 8.67 -27.47
C SER A 365 -49.78 9.60 -26.56
N GLU A 366 -50.51 10.52 -27.17
CA GLU A 366 -51.37 11.46 -26.46
C GLU A 366 -52.46 10.76 -25.63
N SER A 367 -53.00 9.65 -26.13
CA SER A 367 -53.95 8.80 -25.40
C SER A 367 -53.32 8.19 -24.13
N GLU A 368 -52.11 7.62 -24.23
CA GLU A 368 -51.37 7.10 -23.08
C GLU A 368 -51.09 8.22 -22.06
N LEU A 369 -50.64 9.39 -22.53
CA LEU A 369 -50.36 10.54 -21.66
C LEU A 369 -51.61 11.05 -20.95
N ASN A 370 -52.74 11.15 -21.64
CA ASN A 370 -54.01 11.60 -21.05
C ASN A 370 -54.44 10.67 -19.90
N LYS A 371 -54.23 9.36 -20.01
CA LYS A 371 -54.51 8.42 -18.91
C LYS A 371 -53.54 8.58 -17.75
N ILE A 372 -52.25 8.80 -18.03
CA ILE A 372 -51.22 9.02 -17.00
C ILE A 372 -51.49 10.30 -16.20
N TYR A 373 -51.95 11.37 -16.85
CA TYR A 373 -52.26 12.63 -16.17
C TYR A 373 -53.68 12.71 -15.59
N ASN A 374 -54.57 11.77 -15.96
CA ASN A 374 -55.91 11.69 -15.38
C ASN A 374 -55.87 10.96 -14.03
N ILE A 375 -55.99 11.74 -12.95
CA ILE A 375 -55.98 11.26 -11.58
C ILE A 375 -57.40 11.30 -11.03
N ASN A 376 -58.01 10.14 -10.87
CA ASN A 376 -59.34 9.98 -10.24
C ASN A 376 -59.20 9.42 -8.80
N SER A 377 -60.33 9.23 -8.10
CA SER A 377 -60.36 8.73 -6.71
C SER A 377 -59.71 7.37 -6.54
N ASP A 378 -59.79 6.52 -7.56
CA ASP A 378 -59.32 5.13 -7.54
C ASP A 378 -57.86 5.00 -8.01
N SER A 379 -57.25 6.11 -8.45
CA SER A 379 -55.88 6.15 -8.95
C SER A 379 -54.87 6.13 -7.82
N ILE A 380 -53.82 5.33 -7.96
CA ILE A 380 -52.65 5.43 -7.09
C ILE A 380 -51.87 6.68 -7.50
N LYS A 381 -51.92 7.72 -6.66
CA LYS A 381 -51.17 8.96 -6.90
C LYS A 381 -49.67 8.73 -6.73
N ALA A 382 -48.88 9.22 -7.68
CA ALA A 382 -47.43 9.31 -7.60
C ALA A 382 -46.98 10.63 -8.22
N LYS A 383 -45.68 10.90 -8.12
CA LYS A 383 -45.05 12.10 -8.68
C LYS A 383 -43.97 11.72 -9.67
N ARG A 384 -43.89 12.46 -10.78
CA ARG A 384 -42.82 12.40 -11.78
C ARG A 384 -41.86 13.56 -11.57
N LEU A 385 -40.56 13.28 -11.59
CA LEU A 385 -39.55 14.32 -11.53
C LEU A 385 -39.42 15.00 -12.90
N LEU A 386 -39.74 16.29 -12.96
CA LEU A 386 -39.46 17.15 -14.10
C LEU A 386 -37.99 17.59 -14.02
N TYR A 387 -37.21 17.28 -15.07
CA TYR A 387 -35.79 17.64 -15.15
C TYR A 387 -35.57 18.70 -16.24
N ASN A 388 -35.48 19.97 -15.84
CA ASN A 388 -35.27 21.08 -16.76
C ASN A 388 -33.83 21.57 -16.67
N THR A 389 -33.12 21.58 -17.79
CA THR A 389 -31.77 22.14 -17.89
C THR A 389 -31.58 22.82 -19.23
N GLN A 390 -30.77 23.88 -19.26
CA GLN A 390 -30.28 24.45 -20.51
C GLN A 390 -28.76 24.47 -20.54
N LYS A 391 -28.21 24.09 -21.68
CA LYS A 391 -26.76 24.10 -21.91
C LYS A 391 -26.34 25.48 -22.40
N ILE A 392 -25.36 26.07 -21.74
CA ILE A 392 -24.72 27.30 -22.18
C ILE A 392 -23.27 26.97 -22.55
N ASP A 393 -22.83 27.45 -23.71
CA ASP A 393 -21.44 27.36 -24.16
C ASP A 393 -20.94 28.72 -24.66
N ASN A 394 -19.67 28.83 -25.03
CA ASN A 394 -19.09 30.12 -25.43
C ASN A 394 -19.62 30.65 -26.77
N LYS A 395 -20.33 29.84 -27.55
CA LYS A 395 -20.80 30.19 -28.91
C LYS A 395 -22.28 30.57 -28.92
N ASN A 396 -23.09 30.00 -28.06
CA ASN A 396 -24.53 30.15 -28.12
C ASN A 396 -25.05 31.51 -27.64
N PRO A 397 -24.60 32.11 -26.51
CA PRO A 397 -25.08 33.42 -26.07
C PRO A 397 -24.88 34.52 -27.11
N PRO A 398 -23.71 34.65 -27.77
CA PRO A 398 -23.59 35.60 -28.88
C PRO A 398 -24.53 35.29 -30.06
N ARG A 399 -24.85 34.01 -30.32
CA ARG A 399 -25.78 33.61 -31.38
C ARG A 399 -27.24 33.89 -31.06
N TRP A 400 -27.63 33.76 -29.80
CA TRP A 400 -28.96 34.05 -29.30
C TRP A 400 -29.21 35.54 -29.14
N PHE A 401 -28.19 36.29 -28.73
CA PHE A 401 -28.36 37.67 -28.31
C PHE A 401 -27.76 38.70 -29.27
N ILE A 402 -26.76 38.37 -30.10
CA ILE A 402 -26.12 39.34 -31.02
C ILE A 402 -26.36 38.96 -32.48
N ARG A 403 -25.67 37.92 -32.98
CA ARG A 403 -25.72 37.50 -34.40
C ARG A 403 -25.83 35.99 -34.53
N SER A 404 -26.90 35.50 -35.15
CA SER A 404 -27.13 34.05 -35.34
C SER A 404 -26.09 33.40 -36.26
N LYS A 405 -25.62 34.15 -37.27
CA LYS A 405 -24.54 33.80 -38.22
C LYS A 405 -23.88 35.07 -38.73
N LYS A 406 -22.53 35.14 -38.78
CA LYS A 406 -21.71 36.23 -39.36
C LYS A 406 -22.34 37.63 -39.32
N THR A 407 -23.12 38.02 -40.33
CA THR A 407 -23.74 39.35 -40.45
C THR A 407 -25.21 39.40 -39.99
N THR A 408 -25.89 38.27 -39.91
CA THR A 408 -27.31 38.16 -39.57
C THR A 408 -27.53 38.29 -38.07
N PHE A 409 -28.31 39.29 -37.64
CA PHE A 409 -28.74 39.46 -36.26
C PHE A 409 -29.46 38.24 -35.70
N SER A 410 -29.45 38.08 -34.38
CA SER A 410 -30.19 37.01 -33.72
C SER A 410 -31.71 37.22 -33.85
N PRO A 411 -32.54 36.16 -33.68
CA PRO A 411 -33.99 36.31 -33.68
C PRO A 411 -34.48 37.37 -32.69
N MET A 412 -33.92 37.40 -31.48
CA MET A 412 -34.31 38.37 -30.44
C MET A 412 -34.09 39.83 -30.85
N VAL A 413 -33.00 40.11 -31.57
CA VAL A 413 -32.73 41.46 -32.10
C VAL A 413 -33.72 41.81 -33.21
N ARG A 414 -33.96 40.88 -34.15
CA ARG A 414 -34.92 41.11 -35.25
C ARG A 414 -36.37 41.28 -34.77
N GLU A 415 -36.71 40.61 -33.66
CA GLU A 415 -38.01 40.70 -33.00
C GLU A 415 -38.13 41.93 -32.07
N GLY A 416 -37.08 42.77 -31.97
CA GLY A 416 -37.08 44.00 -31.17
C GLY A 416 -37.01 43.77 -29.65
N LEU A 417 -36.65 42.56 -29.21
CA LEU A 417 -36.55 42.22 -27.78
C LEU A 417 -35.23 42.70 -27.15
N LEU A 418 -34.19 42.88 -27.97
CA LEU A 418 -32.86 43.35 -27.59
C LEU A 418 -32.34 44.37 -28.61
N ASP A 419 -31.63 45.38 -28.13
CA ASP A 419 -30.92 46.36 -28.96
C ASP A 419 -29.40 46.17 -28.84
N PRO A 420 -28.72 45.67 -29.89
CA PRO A 420 -27.29 45.38 -29.84
C PRO A 420 -26.42 46.62 -30.09
N GLU A 421 -26.98 47.79 -30.44
CA GLU A 421 -26.22 48.96 -30.92
C GLU A 421 -25.10 49.35 -29.93
N SER A 422 -25.43 49.36 -28.64
CA SER A 422 -24.49 49.68 -27.55
C SER A 422 -23.34 48.67 -27.35
N ILE A 423 -23.43 47.47 -27.93
CA ILE A 423 -22.46 46.39 -27.75
C ILE A 423 -21.80 45.88 -29.04
N LEU A 424 -22.23 46.35 -30.22
CA LEU A 424 -21.72 45.82 -31.49
C LEU A 424 -20.23 46.09 -31.68
N GLU A 425 -19.82 47.35 -31.55
CA GLU A 425 -18.44 47.75 -31.75
C GLU A 425 -17.51 47.08 -30.72
N LEU A 426 -17.91 47.07 -29.43
CA LEU A 426 -17.10 46.45 -28.38
C LEU A 426 -16.98 44.93 -28.57
N TYR A 427 -18.01 44.27 -29.10
CA TYR A 427 -17.97 42.83 -29.35
C TYR A 427 -17.13 42.49 -30.58
N ASP A 428 -17.36 43.19 -31.71
CA ASP A 428 -16.65 42.94 -32.97
C ASP A 428 -15.14 43.25 -32.85
N LYS A 429 -14.77 44.29 -32.08
CA LYS A 429 -13.37 44.60 -31.73
C LYS A 429 -12.83 43.81 -30.53
N LYS A 430 -13.64 42.93 -29.92
CA LYS A 430 -13.30 42.14 -28.71
C LYS A 430 -12.77 42.97 -27.53
N LEU A 431 -13.25 44.19 -27.33
CA LEU A 431 -12.78 45.09 -26.27
C LEU A 431 -13.03 44.54 -24.85
N TYR A 432 -13.96 43.59 -24.70
CA TYR A 432 -14.26 42.88 -23.46
C TYR A 432 -13.24 41.77 -23.10
N SER A 433 -12.33 41.41 -24.01
CA SER A 433 -11.43 40.27 -23.85
C SER A 433 -10.20 40.66 -23.04
N LYS A 434 -9.97 39.95 -21.93
CA LYS A 434 -8.77 40.11 -21.08
C LYS A 434 -7.46 39.84 -21.84
N THR A 435 -7.49 39.02 -22.88
CA THR A 435 -6.33 38.71 -23.73
C THR A 435 -6.11 39.74 -24.83
N GLU A 436 -7.18 40.26 -25.45
CA GLU A 436 -7.08 41.18 -26.61
C GLU A 436 -7.01 42.65 -26.16
N ASN A 437 -7.65 43.01 -25.04
CA ASN A 437 -7.68 44.37 -24.48
C ASN A 437 -7.27 44.37 -23.00
N LYS A 438 -6.04 43.95 -22.72
CA LYS A 438 -5.53 43.68 -21.36
C LYS A 438 -5.74 44.83 -20.35
N ASN A 439 -5.64 46.08 -20.80
CA ASN A 439 -5.69 47.26 -19.93
C ASN A 439 -7.09 47.91 -19.85
N GLY A 440 -7.94 47.76 -20.88
CA GLY A 440 -9.28 48.38 -20.93
C GLY A 440 -10.45 47.43 -20.73
N TYR A 441 -10.26 46.10 -20.74
CA TYR A 441 -11.38 45.16 -20.76
C TYR A 441 -12.34 45.28 -19.58
N LYS A 442 -11.86 45.75 -18.42
CA LYS A 442 -12.69 45.92 -17.21
C LYS A 442 -13.78 46.99 -17.38
N GLU A 443 -13.61 47.91 -18.33
CA GLU A 443 -14.63 48.90 -18.67
C GLU A 443 -15.71 48.31 -19.59
N TYR A 444 -15.32 47.48 -20.56
CA TYR A 444 -16.22 46.96 -21.59
C TYR A 444 -16.90 45.65 -21.23
N LEU A 445 -16.24 44.78 -20.46
CA LEU A 445 -16.81 43.50 -20.05
C LEU A 445 -18.14 43.67 -19.31
N PRO A 446 -18.28 44.55 -18.29
CA PRO A 446 -19.55 44.77 -17.61
C PRO A 446 -20.70 45.10 -18.56
N ARG A 447 -20.49 45.97 -19.56
CA ARG A 447 -21.51 46.36 -20.54
C ARG A 447 -22.00 45.17 -21.36
N LEU A 448 -21.07 44.31 -21.78
CA LEU A 448 -21.42 43.07 -22.49
C LEU A 448 -22.18 42.09 -21.58
N LEU A 449 -21.79 41.99 -20.30
CA LEU A 449 -22.46 41.12 -19.35
C LEU A 449 -23.90 41.58 -19.08
N ASP A 450 -24.14 42.89 -18.91
CA ASP A 450 -25.49 43.43 -18.72
C ASP A 450 -26.39 43.17 -19.93
N TYR A 451 -25.86 43.32 -21.15
CA TYR A 451 -26.57 42.95 -22.36
C TYR A 451 -26.99 41.47 -22.38
N PHE A 452 -26.07 40.57 -22.01
CA PHE A 452 -26.40 39.15 -21.93
C PHE A 452 -27.36 38.81 -20.81
N LYS A 453 -27.28 39.48 -19.64
CA LYS A 453 -28.23 39.32 -18.55
C LYS A 453 -29.65 39.64 -19.01
N ASP A 454 -29.84 40.76 -19.71
CA ASP A 454 -31.14 41.14 -20.29
C ASP A 454 -31.62 40.10 -21.31
N GLY A 455 -30.71 39.64 -22.18
CA GLY A 455 -31.00 38.56 -23.13
C GLY A 455 -31.51 37.27 -22.46
N PHE A 456 -30.83 36.81 -21.41
CA PHE A 456 -31.26 35.62 -20.67
C PHE A 456 -32.60 35.80 -19.95
N LEU A 457 -32.91 37.00 -19.45
CA LEU A 457 -34.18 37.28 -18.79
C LEU A 457 -35.38 37.26 -19.74
N LYS A 458 -35.16 37.62 -21.01
CA LYS A 458 -36.19 37.72 -22.05
C LYS A 458 -36.33 36.46 -22.92
N HIS A 459 -35.31 35.62 -23.01
CA HIS A 459 -35.31 34.47 -23.91
C HIS A 459 -36.24 33.35 -23.42
N LYS A 460 -37.13 32.88 -24.31
CA LYS A 460 -38.19 31.89 -24.00
C LYS A 460 -37.69 30.62 -23.31
N ASP A 461 -36.55 30.07 -23.73
CA ASP A 461 -36.01 28.83 -23.15
C ASP A 461 -35.44 29.01 -21.74
N PHE A 462 -35.13 30.27 -21.35
CA PHE A 462 -34.46 30.63 -20.10
C PHE A 462 -35.40 31.25 -19.06
N VAL A 463 -36.56 31.77 -19.47
CA VAL A 463 -37.52 32.44 -18.58
C VAL A 463 -37.94 31.57 -17.38
N GLN A 464 -38.01 30.25 -17.56
CA GLN A 464 -38.31 29.28 -16.50
C GLN A 464 -37.27 29.21 -15.37
N PHE A 465 -36.05 29.72 -15.61
CA PHE A 465 -34.96 29.80 -14.64
C PHE A 465 -34.78 31.20 -14.07
N LYS A 466 -35.64 32.17 -14.40
CA LYS A 466 -35.51 33.57 -14.00
C LYS A 466 -35.32 33.74 -12.49
N GLU A 467 -36.03 32.95 -11.68
CA GLU A 467 -35.94 32.96 -10.22
C GLU A 467 -34.59 32.44 -9.68
N ASN A 468 -33.88 31.64 -10.48
CA ASN A 468 -32.56 31.12 -10.13
C ASN A 468 -31.44 32.11 -10.46
N PHE A 469 -31.68 33.10 -11.34
CA PHE A 469 -30.66 34.05 -11.77
C PHE A 469 -30.25 34.99 -10.64
N LYS A 470 -29.16 34.63 -9.98
CA LYS A 470 -28.46 35.37 -8.93
C LYS A 470 -27.03 35.63 -9.37
N TRP A 471 -26.87 36.42 -10.44
CA TRP A 471 -25.56 36.79 -10.93
C TRP A 471 -24.78 37.61 -9.89
N LEU A 472 -23.46 37.41 -9.86
CA LEU A 472 -22.56 38.30 -9.15
C LEU A 472 -22.55 39.70 -9.78
N ASP A 473 -21.99 40.66 -9.03
CA ASP A 473 -21.63 41.95 -9.60
C ASP A 473 -20.68 41.77 -10.79
N ASN A 474 -20.82 42.62 -11.81
CA ASN A 474 -20.05 42.48 -13.04
C ASN A 474 -18.54 42.57 -12.81
N SER A 475 -18.09 43.34 -11.81
CA SER A 475 -16.69 43.46 -11.44
C SER A 475 -16.07 42.17 -10.89
N GLU A 476 -16.90 41.20 -10.50
CA GLU A 476 -16.45 39.91 -9.98
C GLU A 476 -16.07 38.91 -11.06
N TYR A 477 -16.48 39.14 -12.31
CA TYR A 477 -16.11 38.28 -13.44
C TYR A 477 -14.82 38.77 -14.09
N ASP A 478 -13.84 37.87 -14.18
CA ASP A 478 -12.58 38.14 -14.88
C ASP A 478 -12.72 38.00 -16.40
N THR A 479 -13.62 37.12 -16.85
CA THR A 479 -13.88 36.83 -18.26
C THR A 479 -15.37 36.58 -18.51
N VAL A 480 -15.79 36.74 -19.77
CA VAL A 480 -17.16 36.37 -20.20
C VAL A 480 -17.46 34.87 -20.01
N VAL A 481 -16.43 34.02 -20.06
CA VAL A 481 -16.57 32.57 -19.85
C VAL A 481 -16.94 32.26 -18.40
N ASP A 482 -16.40 33.02 -17.43
CA ASP A 482 -16.77 32.89 -16.02
C ASP A 482 -18.26 33.18 -15.81
N PHE A 483 -18.77 34.21 -16.49
CA PHE A 483 -20.19 34.56 -16.50
C PHE A 483 -21.06 33.47 -17.15
N TYR A 484 -20.66 32.94 -18.30
CA TYR A 484 -21.41 31.86 -18.96
C TYR A 484 -21.50 30.60 -18.09
N ASN A 485 -20.38 30.19 -17.49
CA ASN A 485 -20.37 29.03 -16.59
C ASN A 485 -21.27 29.27 -15.36
N HIS A 486 -21.19 30.47 -14.75
CA HIS A 486 -22.06 30.81 -13.63
C HIS A 486 -23.55 30.85 -14.03
N THR A 487 -23.87 31.33 -15.23
CA THR A 487 -25.25 31.33 -15.74
C THR A 487 -25.74 29.90 -15.99
N ALA A 488 -24.87 29.03 -16.54
CA ALA A 488 -25.19 27.62 -16.77
C ALA A 488 -25.51 26.88 -15.46
N ASP A 489 -24.84 27.25 -14.36
CA ASP A 489 -25.10 26.71 -13.03
C ASP A 489 -26.56 26.98 -12.58
N MET A 490 -27.15 28.10 -13.00
CA MET A 490 -28.51 28.53 -12.62
C MET A 490 -29.59 28.00 -13.57
N CYS A 491 -29.21 27.56 -14.78
CA CYS A 491 -30.07 26.94 -15.78
C CYS A 491 -30.34 25.45 -15.52
N TYR A 492 -30.71 25.14 -14.28
CA TYR A 492 -31.12 23.82 -13.82
C TYR A 492 -32.27 23.97 -12.82
N LYS A 493 -33.36 23.23 -13.04
CA LYS A 493 -34.55 23.23 -12.20
C LYS A 493 -35.16 21.84 -12.20
N THR A 494 -35.49 21.35 -11.02
CA THR A 494 -36.30 20.15 -10.84
C THR A 494 -37.59 20.50 -10.13
N SER A 495 -38.69 19.86 -10.52
CA SER A 495 -39.96 19.93 -9.84
C SER A 495 -40.68 18.59 -9.92
N TRP A 496 -41.77 18.45 -9.20
CA TRP A 496 -42.59 17.25 -9.23
C TRP A 496 -43.93 17.55 -9.89
N GLU A 497 -44.42 16.60 -10.67
CA GLU A 497 -45.72 16.64 -11.31
C GLU A 497 -46.51 15.40 -10.93
N ASP A 498 -47.77 15.57 -10.53
CA ASP A 498 -48.61 14.45 -10.12
C ASP A 498 -49.02 13.60 -11.34
N ILE A 499 -49.02 12.28 -11.15
CA ILE A 499 -49.37 11.29 -12.16
C ILE A 499 -50.16 10.13 -11.54
N ASN A 500 -50.89 9.42 -12.40
CA ASN A 500 -51.55 8.16 -12.11
C ASN A 500 -50.57 6.98 -12.25
N PHE A 501 -50.09 6.46 -11.11
CA PHE A 501 -49.14 5.35 -11.09
C PHE A 501 -49.77 4.03 -11.52
N THR A 502 -51.07 3.83 -11.32
CA THR A 502 -51.79 2.63 -11.75
C THR A 502 -51.65 2.45 -13.27
N GLU A 503 -51.72 3.54 -14.03
CA GLU A 503 -51.54 3.47 -15.48
C GLU A 503 -50.11 3.14 -15.88
N LEU A 504 -49.11 3.65 -15.15
CA LEU A 504 -47.72 3.23 -15.36
C LEU A 504 -47.52 1.73 -15.10
N GLU A 505 -48.11 1.20 -14.02
CA GLU A 505 -48.09 -0.24 -13.73
C GLU A 505 -48.76 -1.05 -14.84
N ASN A 506 -49.87 -0.57 -15.42
CA ASN A 506 -50.49 -1.22 -16.57
C ASN A 506 -49.56 -1.25 -17.79
N LEU A 507 -48.88 -0.14 -18.09
CA LEU A 507 -47.92 -0.04 -19.19
C LEU A 507 -46.69 -0.95 -19.02
N THR A 508 -46.40 -1.43 -17.80
CA THR A 508 -45.37 -2.47 -17.61
C THR A 508 -45.80 -3.83 -18.17
N LYS A 509 -47.10 -4.16 -18.15
CA LYS A 509 -47.63 -5.41 -18.69
C LYS A 509 -47.46 -5.47 -20.22
N ASP A 510 -47.62 -4.31 -20.86
CA ASP A 510 -47.42 -4.13 -22.30
C ASP A 510 -45.94 -3.93 -22.68
N SER A 511 -45.02 -4.03 -21.71
CA SER A 511 -43.59 -3.78 -21.90
C SER A 511 -43.29 -2.41 -22.53
N ARG A 512 -44.15 -1.40 -22.32
CA ARG A 512 -43.96 -0.01 -22.78
C ARG A 512 -43.02 0.76 -21.87
N ILE A 513 -42.96 0.38 -20.59
CA ILE A 513 -42.04 0.93 -19.60
C ILE A 513 -41.53 -0.17 -18.67
N TYR A 514 -40.26 -0.08 -18.28
CA TYR A 514 -39.68 -0.86 -17.20
C TYR A 514 -39.57 0.00 -15.95
N LEU A 515 -40.14 -0.46 -14.83
CA LEU A 515 -40.07 0.22 -13.54
C LEU A 515 -39.16 -0.53 -12.57
N PHE A 516 -38.14 0.17 -12.05
CA PHE A 516 -37.21 -0.35 -11.06
C PHE A 516 -37.28 0.49 -9.79
N LYS A 517 -37.58 -0.13 -8.65
CA LYS A 517 -37.48 0.57 -7.36
C LYS A 517 -36.02 0.91 -7.06
N ILE A 518 -35.72 2.19 -6.88
CA ILE A 518 -34.41 2.68 -6.45
C ILE A 518 -34.28 2.38 -4.96
N TYR A 519 -33.41 1.45 -4.61
CA TYR A 519 -33.38 0.88 -3.27
C TYR A 519 -31.97 0.76 -2.68
N ASN A 520 -31.87 1.04 -1.38
CA ASN A 520 -30.79 0.61 -0.52
C ASN A 520 -31.36 0.24 0.86
N LYS A 521 -30.51 -0.25 1.78
CA LYS A 521 -30.96 -0.73 3.09
C LYS A 521 -31.73 0.31 3.93
N ASP A 522 -31.56 1.61 3.69
CA ASP A 522 -32.18 2.69 4.48
C ASP A 522 -33.66 2.93 4.09
N PHE A 523 -34.13 2.29 3.01
CA PHE A 523 -35.53 2.33 2.57
C PHE A 523 -36.31 1.08 3.03
N ALA A 524 -35.72 0.23 3.88
CA ALA A 524 -36.44 -0.92 4.45
C ALA A 524 -37.38 -0.45 5.57
N GLU A 525 -38.56 -1.09 5.68
CA GLU A 525 -39.63 -0.71 6.63
C GLU A 525 -39.19 -0.60 8.10
N LYS A 526 -38.23 -1.42 8.55
CA LYS A 526 -37.80 -1.53 9.95
C LYS A 526 -36.46 -0.85 10.25
N THR A 527 -36.13 0.23 9.56
CA THR A 527 -34.85 0.94 9.76
C THR A 527 -35.00 2.13 10.72
N SER A 528 -34.28 2.08 11.85
CA SER A 528 -34.28 3.14 12.88
C SER A 528 -32.94 3.86 13.01
N GLY A 529 -31.91 3.45 12.26
CA GLY A 529 -30.56 4.03 12.33
C GLY A 529 -30.37 5.28 11.48
N ILE A 530 -29.26 5.98 11.71
CA ILE A 530 -28.84 7.13 10.89
C ILE A 530 -28.61 6.67 9.44
N LYS A 531 -29.24 7.36 8.48
CA LYS A 531 -29.16 7.09 7.05
C LYS A 531 -27.73 7.20 6.52
N ASN A 532 -27.41 6.47 5.45
CA ASN A 532 -26.15 6.62 4.75
C ASN A 532 -26.04 8.02 4.14
N SER A 533 -24.82 8.56 4.05
CA SER A 533 -24.59 9.90 3.49
C SER A 533 -25.07 10.02 2.04
N HIS A 534 -24.96 8.95 1.26
CA HIS A 534 -25.49 8.91 -0.11
C HIS A 534 -27.02 8.95 -0.13
N THR A 535 -27.71 8.33 0.84
CA THR A 535 -29.16 8.41 0.96
C THR A 535 -29.59 9.83 1.31
N ILE A 536 -28.90 10.48 2.27
CA ILE A 536 -29.16 11.88 2.62
C ILE A 536 -28.97 12.78 1.39
N LEU A 537 -27.84 12.65 0.68
CA LEU A 537 -27.59 13.41 -0.55
C LEU A 537 -28.64 13.16 -1.63
N PHE A 538 -29.04 11.90 -1.85
CA PHE A 538 -30.06 11.56 -2.83
C PHE A 538 -31.41 12.21 -2.51
N LEU A 539 -31.83 12.20 -1.24
CA LEU A 539 -33.07 12.85 -0.83
C LEU A 539 -33.00 14.38 -0.97
N GLU A 540 -31.86 15.01 -0.66
CA GLU A 540 -31.68 16.45 -0.84
C GLU A 540 -31.56 16.86 -2.32
N LEU A 541 -31.01 15.99 -3.17
CA LEU A 541 -30.84 16.21 -4.61
C LEU A 541 -32.18 16.40 -5.34
N LEU A 542 -33.22 15.72 -4.86
CA LEU A 542 -34.55 15.69 -5.48
C LEU A 542 -35.45 16.86 -5.04
N LYS A 543 -34.94 17.77 -4.22
CA LYS A 543 -35.66 18.95 -3.74
C LYS A 543 -35.31 20.18 -4.57
N SER A 544 -36.33 20.86 -5.07
CA SER A 544 -36.20 22.02 -5.96
C SER A 544 -35.40 23.17 -5.35
N GLU A 545 -35.58 23.44 -4.06
CA GLU A 545 -34.91 24.48 -3.30
C GLU A 545 -33.39 24.29 -3.21
N ASN A 546 -32.91 23.07 -3.46
CA ASN A 546 -31.50 22.71 -3.39
C ASN A 546 -30.78 22.75 -4.75
N ASN A 547 -31.47 23.05 -5.86
CA ASN A 547 -30.91 22.99 -7.22
C ASN A 547 -29.70 23.92 -7.45
N LEU A 548 -29.57 24.99 -6.66
CA LEU A 548 -28.40 25.88 -6.71
C LEU A 548 -27.15 25.26 -6.08
N LYS A 549 -27.28 24.22 -5.25
CA LYS A 549 -26.17 23.54 -4.56
C LYS A 549 -25.94 22.12 -5.06
N LEU A 550 -27.00 21.40 -5.42
CA LEU A 550 -26.97 20.02 -5.87
C LEU A 550 -27.59 19.92 -7.26
N LYS A 551 -26.97 19.15 -8.15
CA LYS A 551 -27.48 18.92 -9.49
C LYS A 551 -27.41 17.45 -9.88
N LEU A 552 -28.52 16.91 -10.34
CA LEU A 552 -28.60 15.59 -10.95
C LEU A 552 -27.97 15.68 -12.35
N LEU A 553 -27.04 14.78 -12.67
CA LEU A 553 -26.37 14.76 -13.96
C LEU A 553 -26.84 13.57 -14.80
N GLY A 554 -26.73 13.69 -16.12
CA GLY A 554 -26.77 12.56 -17.04
C GLY A 554 -25.48 11.74 -17.01
N GLY A 555 -25.39 10.70 -17.84
CA GLY A 555 -24.28 9.73 -17.83
C GLY A 555 -24.46 8.64 -16.76
N GLY A 556 -25.70 8.30 -16.42
CA GLY A 556 -26.00 7.15 -15.58
C GLY A 556 -25.85 5.83 -16.32
N GLU A 557 -25.81 4.73 -15.57
CA GLU A 557 -25.66 3.37 -16.09
C GLU A 557 -26.46 2.39 -15.25
N VAL A 558 -27.12 1.44 -15.92
CA VAL A 558 -27.77 0.29 -15.29
C VAL A 558 -26.91 -0.94 -15.51
N PHE A 559 -26.76 -1.77 -14.48
CA PHE A 559 -26.04 -3.03 -14.56
C PHE A 559 -26.89 -4.20 -14.10
N TYR A 560 -26.69 -5.34 -14.73
CA TYR A 560 -27.16 -6.64 -14.25
C TYR A 560 -25.97 -7.42 -13.68
N ARG A 561 -26.20 -8.13 -12.57
CA ARG A 561 -25.24 -9.09 -12.03
C ARG A 561 -25.98 -10.36 -11.65
N GLU A 562 -25.54 -11.46 -12.23
CA GLU A 562 -26.01 -12.80 -11.89
C GLU A 562 -25.67 -13.17 -10.43
N LYS A 563 -26.26 -14.26 -9.94
CA LYS A 563 -25.83 -14.88 -8.69
C LYS A 563 -24.40 -15.42 -8.86
N SER A 564 -23.58 -15.25 -7.82
CA SER A 564 -22.13 -15.61 -7.87
C SER A 564 -21.72 -16.63 -6.81
N ILE A 565 -22.61 -16.90 -5.86
CA ILE A 565 -22.43 -17.92 -4.82
C ILE A 565 -23.77 -18.63 -4.60
N GLU A 566 -23.71 -19.87 -4.13
CA GLU A 566 -24.91 -20.56 -3.67
C GLU A 566 -25.37 -20.05 -2.30
N LYS A 567 -26.65 -20.23 -2.00
CA LYS A 567 -27.27 -19.79 -0.74
C LYS A 567 -26.72 -20.62 0.43
N GLU A 568 -26.00 -19.97 1.34
CA GLU A 568 -25.46 -20.57 2.57
C GLU A 568 -26.12 -19.93 3.80
N ILE A 569 -26.68 -20.74 4.71
CA ILE A 569 -27.25 -20.28 5.98
C ILE A 569 -26.11 -20.01 6.97
N ASP A 570 -26.10 -18.82 7.55
CA ASP A 570 -25.22 -18.44 8.66
C ASP A 570 -25.79 -19.04 9.96
N LYS A 571 -25.39 -20.28 10.27
CA LYS A 571 -25.90 -21.03 11.42
C LYS A 571 -25.67 -20.30 12.75
N GLU A 572 -24.50 -19.69 12.92
CA GLU A 572 -24.13 -18.99 14.17
C GLU A 572 -25.02 -17.77 14.45
N ARG A 573 -25.32 -16.97 13.42
CA ARG A 573 -26.18 -15.79 13.59
C ARG A 573 -27.65 -16.15 13.59
N SER A 574 -28.04 -17.16 12.82
CA SER A 574 -29.44 -17.63 12.78
C SER A 574 -29.86 -18.22 14.12
N PHE A 575 -28.95 -18.88 14.85
CA PHE A 575 -29.20 -19.35 16.22
C PHE A 575 -29.52 -18.22 17.22
N LYS A 576 -29.17 -16.97 16.91
CA LYS A 576 -29.47 -15.80 17.78
C LYS A 576 -30.84 -15.18 17.50
N THR A 577 -31.61 -15.72 16.55
CA THR A 577 -32.94 -15.20 16.18
C THR A 577 -33.85 -16.32 15.67
N ASP A 578 -34.82 -16.72 16.49
CA ASP A 578 -35.81 -17.76 16.12
C ASP A 578 -36.82 -17.29 15.05
N LYS A 579 -36.74 -16.02 14.61
CA LYS A 579 -37.75 -15.38 13.76
C LYS A 579 -37.47 -15.48 12.26
N PHE A 580 -36.22 -15.68 11.83
CA PHE A 580 -35.84 -15.76 10.42
C PHE A 580 -34.40 -16.24 10.24
N GLU A 581 -34.14 -16.93 9.13
CA GLU A 581 -32.79 -17.37 8.74
C GLU A 581 -31.93 -16.21 8.24
N ILE A 582 -30.68 -16.17 8.70
CA ILE A 582 -29.67 -15.23 8.20
C ILE A 582 -28.84 -15.92 7.13
N ILE A 583 -28.92 -15.40 5.89
CA ILE A 583 -28.16 -15.92 4.76
C ILE A 583 -26.82 -15.20 4.66
N LYS A 584 -25.74 -15.96 4.71
CA LYS A 584 -24.37 -15.43 4.54
C LYS A 584 -24.21 -14.90 3.12
N ASN A 585 -23.69 -13.69 3.00
CA ASN A 585 -23.45 -13.05 1.71
C ASN A 585 -24.70 -13.00 0.79
N LYS A 586 -25.93 -12.98 1.34
CA LYS A 586 -27.22 -13.00 0.61
C LYS A 586 -27.25 -12.19 -0.69
N ARG A 587 -26.69 -10.97 -0.64
CA ARG A 587 -26.64 -10.06 -1.79
C ARG A 587 -25.85 -10.59 -3.00
N TYR A 588 -25.15 -11.72 -2.88
CA TYR A 588 -24.40 -12.39 -3.96
C TYR A 588 -25.01 -13.75 -4.34
N SER A 589 -25.95 -14.28 -3.55
CA SER A 589 -26.68 -15.52 -3.84
C SER A 589 -27.95 -15.29 -4.66
N GLU A 590 -28.16 -14.07 -5.13
CA GLU A 590 -29.33 -13.63 -5.87
C GLU A 590 -28.87 -12.73 -7.02
N GLU A 591 -29.63 -12.76 -8.12
CA GLU A 591 -29.50 -11.80 -9.22
C GLU A 591 -29.85 -10.39 -8.72
N LYS A 592 -29.14 -9.37 -9.22
CA LYS A 592 -29.35 -7.98 -8.83
C LYS A 592 -29.17 -7.01 -10.00
N TYR A 593 -30.00 -5.98 -10.00
CA TYR A 593 -29.86 -4.80 -10.85
C TYR A 593 -29.24 -3.66 -10.04
N PHE A 594 -28.33 -2.90 -10.65
CA PHE A 594 -27.67 -1.75 -10.03
C PHE A 594 -27.87 -0.51 -10.89
N LEU A 595 -28.21 0.60 -10.25
CA LEU A 595 -28.27 1.91 -10.86
C LEU A 595 -27.10 2.76 -10.34
N HIS A 596 -26.32 3.30 -11.26
CA HIS A 596 -25.25 4.26 -10.98
C HIS A 596 -25.57 5.55 -11.73
N PHE A 597 -25.55 6.70 -11.07
CA PHE A 597 -25.66 8.00 -11.75
C PHE A 597 -24.78 9.05 -11.06
N PRO A 598 -24.20 9.97 -11.83
CA PRO A 598 -23.41 11.05 -11.27
C PRO A 598 -24.30 12.19 -10.75
N ILE A 599 -23.76 12.89 -9.76
CA ILE A 599 -24.33 14.14 -9.23
C ILE A 599 -23.22 15.18 -9.17
N GLU A 600 -23.60 16.44 -9.22
CA GLU A 600 -22.72 17.57 -8.96
C GLU A 600 -23.07 18.21 -7.62
N ILE A 601 -22.04 18.45 -6.82
CA ILE A 601 -22.12 19.19 -5.56
C ILE A 601 -21.31 20.47 -5.75
N LYS A 602 -22.01 21.60 -5.74
CA LYS A 602 -21.39 22.91 -5.98
C LYS A 602 -20.73 23.39 -4.68
N GLY A 603 -19.42 23.57 -4.75
CA GLY A 603 -18.62 24.13 -3.66
C GLY A 603 -18.50 25.65 -3.72
N ARG A 604 -17.84 26.23 -2.73
CA ARG A 604 -17.51 27.66 -2.73
C ARG A 604 -16.50 27.98 -3.83
N LYS A 605 -16.81 28.95 -4.69
CA LYS A 605 -15.82 29.53 -5.62
C LYS A 605 -14.87 30.43 -4.83
N LEU A 606 -13.57 30.16 -4.88
CA LEU A 606 -12.53 30.96 -4.21
C LEU A 606 -11.77 31.80 -5.25
N LYS A 607 -11.48 33.06 -4.92
CA LYS A 607 -10.53 33.89 -5.68
C LYS A 607 -9.11 33.50 -5.25
N GLY A 608 -8.41 32.73 -6.08
CA GLY A 608 -7.03 32.29 -5.83
C GLY A 608 -6.88 30.87 -5.26
N SER A 609 -5.73 30.59 -4.65
CA SER A 609 -5.40 29.24 -4.15
C SER A 609 -6.16 28.90 -2.87
N PHE A 610 -6.69 27.67 -2.78
CA PHE A 610 -7.34 27.15 -1.58
C PHE A 610 -6.43 27.22 -0.34
N ASN A 611 -5.14 26.88 -0.50
CA ASN A 611 -4.18 26.91 0.61
C ASN A 611 -3.93 28.34 1.09
N GLN A 612 -3.86 29.32 0.18
CA GLN A 612 -3.69 30.74 0.57
C GLN A 612 -4.91 31.26 1.33
N PHE A 613 -6.11 30.90 0.87
CA PHE A 613 -7.35 31.20 1.59
C PHE A 613 -7.30 30.60 3.00
N LEU A 614 -6.98 29.32 3.12
CA LEU A 614 -6.93 28.63 4.41
C LEU A 614 -5.85 29.21 5.34
N ASN A 615 -4.66 29.51 4.84
CA ASN A 615 -3.57 30.09 5.64
C ASN A 615 -3.97 31.45 6.22
N LYS A 616 -4.71 32.28 5.45
CA LYS A 616 -5.29 33.53 5.97
C LYS A 616 -6.34 33.30 7.04
N GLU A 617 -7.13 32.23 6.95
CA GLU A 617 -8.11 31.89 7.99
C GLU A 617 -7.41 31.35 9.25
N ILE A 618 -6.35 30.56 9.09
CA ILE A 618 -5.49 30.10 10.21
C ILE A 618 -4.88 31.30 10.92
N SER A 619 -4.31 32.27 10.18
CA SER A 619 -3.64 33.43 10.77
C SER A 619 -4.57 34.41 11.50
N LYS A 620 -5.89 34.26 11.34
CA LYS A 620 -6.90 35.07 12.06
C LYS A 620 -7.34 34.42 13.39
N LYS A 621 -6.98 33.16 13.62
CA LYS A 621 -7.40 32.42 14.81
C LYS A 621 -6.37 32.64 15.92
N GLU A 622 -6.87 32.87 17.13
CA GLU A 622 -6.03 32.97 18.33
C GLU A 622 -5.30 31.65 18.62
N SER A 623 -5.99 30.51 18.44
CA SER A 623 -5.41 29.18 18.64
C SER A 623 -5.89 28.14 17.64
N VAL A 624 -4.98 27.26 17.18
CA VAL A 624 -5.25 26.19 16.22
C VAL A 624 -4.52 24.93 16.66
N ASN A 625 -5.25 23.94 17.15
CA ASN A 625 -4.65 22.70 17.61
C ASN A 625 -3.99 21.92 16.45
N ILE A 626 -3.06 21.04 16.78
CA ILE A 626 -2.29 20.27 15.80
C ILE A 626 -2.45 18.79 16.06
N LEU A 627 -2.98 18.06 15.08
CA LEU A 627 -3.04 16.61 15.08
C LEU A 627 -1.87 16.05 14.28
N GLY A 628 -0.79 15.69 14.98
CA GLY A 628 0.32 14.95 14.40
C GLY A 628 -0.03 13.47 14.26
N ILE A 629 0.20 12.88 13.09
CA ILE A 629 -0.03 11.45 12.84
C ILE A 629 1.25 10.81 12.31
N ASP A 630 1.78 9.88 13.09
CA ASP A 630 2.90 9.02 12.69
C ASP A 630 2.39 7.70 12.10
N ARG A 631 3.19 7.10 11.22
CA ARG A 631 2.90 5.84 10.54
C ARG A 631 4.02 4.85 10.83
N GLY A 632 3.69 3.72 11.46
CA GLY A 632 4.64 2.67 11.82
C GLY A 632 4.28 1.28 11.33
N GLU A 633 5.14 0.30 11.64
CA GLU A 633 4.90 -1.13 11.42
C GLU A 633 4.24 -1.82 12.63
N LYS A 634 4.55 -1.33 13.84
CA LYS A 634 3.96 -1.79 15.11
C LYS A 634 2.58 -1.16 15.31
N HIS A 635 2.51 0.16 15.26
CA HIS A 635 1.26 0.90 15.16
C HIS A 635 1.03 1.34 13.71
N LEU A 636 -0.07 0.87 13.11
CA LEU A 636 -0.41 1.22 11.72
C LEU A 636 -0.48 2.74 11.53
N LEU A 637 -1.10 3.41 12.50
CA LEU A 637 -1.17 4.86 12.65
C LEU A 637 -1.19 5.18 14.15
N TYR A 638 -0.43 6.19 14.56
CA TYR A 638 -0.40 6.73 15.92
C TYR A 638 -0.62 8.24 15.85
N TYR A 639 -1.41 8.81 16.77
CA TYR A 639 -1.68 10.24 16.78
C TYR A 639 -1.30 10.90 18.09
N SER A 640 -0.97 12.19 18.00
CA SER A 640 -0.84 13.12 19.11
C SER A 640 -1.52 14.42 18.72
N LEU A 641 -2.58 14.77 19.44
CA LEU A 641 -3.26 16.05 19.37
C LEU A 641 -2.63 16.97 20.42
N VAL A 642 -2.07 18.08 19.98
CA VAL A 642 -1.43 19.09 20.85
C VAL A 642 -2.07 20.45 20.64
N ASN A 643 -2.01 21.30 21.67
CA ASN A 643 -2.36 22.70 21.53
C ASN A 643 -1.19 23.55 21.00
N ASN A 644 -1.41 24.86 20.84
CA ASN A 644 -0.37 25.80 20.38
C ASN A 644 0.86 25.88 21.29
N ASN A 645 0.73 25.53 22.57
CA ASN A 645 1.82 25.53 23.54
C ASN A 645 2.64 24.23 23.51
N GLY A 646 2.20 23.24 22.72
CA GLY A 646 2.81 21.91 22.68
C GLY A 646 2.34 20.97 23.78
N GLU A 647 1.29 21.31 24.52
CA GLU A 647 0.72 20.40 25.52
C GLU A 647 -0.13 19.33 24.83
N ILE A 648 0.03 18.06 25.25
CA ILE A 648 -0.74 16.95 24.69
C ILE A 648 -2.17 17.01 25.24
N ILE A 649 -3.15 17.20 24.35
CA ILE A 649 -4.58 17.08 24.68
C ILE A 649 -5.00 15.61 24.66
N LYS A 650 -4.53 14.87 23.64
CA LYS A 650 -4.89 13.45 23.46
C LYS A 650 -3.85 12.75 22.59
N GLN A 651 -3.52 11.51 22.93
CA GLN A 651 -2.65 10.66 22.13
C GLN A 651 -3.18 9.23 22.10
N GLY A 652 -2.80 8.45 21.08
CA GLY A 652 -3.13 7.04 21.05
C GLY A 652 -2.88 6.34 19.73
N SER A 653 -3.01 5.02 19.74
CA SER A 653 -2.93 4.19 18.55
C SER A 653 -4.29 4.03 17.89
N PHE A 654 -4.31 4.05 16.56
CA PHE A 654 -5.46 3.64 15.76
C PHE A 654 -5.44 2.14 15.42
N ASN A 655 -4.68 1.29 16.12
CA ASN A 655 -4.71 -0.16 15.89
C ASN A 655 -6.07 -0.77 16.32
N LYS A 656 -6.54 -0.38 17.50
CA LYS A 656 -7.81 -0.82 18.10
C LYS A 656 -8.84 0.29 17.94
N ILE A 657 -9.95 0.02 17.25
CA ILE A 657 -11.00 1.03 17.02
C ILE A 657 -12.33 0.51 17.57
N LYS A 658 -13.07 1.41 18.23
CA LYS A 658 -14.43 1.12 18.73
C LYS A 658 -15.43 1.14 17.56
N CYS A 659 -15.91 -0.02 17.17
CA CYS A 659 -16.93 -0.22 16.16
C CYS A 659 -18.27 -0.56 16.84
N GLY A 660 -19.06 0.47 17.15
CA GLY A 660 -20.28 0.32 17.95
C GLY A 660 -19.95 -0.07 19.40
N ASN A 661 -20.45 -1.22 19.86
CA ASN A 661 -20.20 -1.72 21.22
C ASN A 661 -18.98 -2.64 21.32
N LYS A 662 -18.22 -2.83 20.23
CA LYS A 662 -17.06 -3.73 20.19
C LYS A 662 -15.79 -2.97 19.88
N ILE A 663 -14.69 -3.35 20.52
CA ILE A 663 -13.34 -2.91 20.14
C ILE A 663 -12.80 -3.94 19.14
N VAL A 664 -12.34 -3.48 17.99
CA VAL A 664 -11.78 -4.32 16.93
C VAL A 664 -10.30 -3.98 16.76
N ASP A 665 -9.43 -4.98 16.92
CA ASP A 665 -8.00 -4.85 16.64
C ASP A 665 -7.73 -5.09 15.14
N TYR A 666 -7.58 -4.01 14.39
CA TYR A 666 -7.30 -4.09 12.96
C TYR A 666 -5.85 -4.46 12.66
N ASN A 667 -4.91 -4.20 13.56
CA ASN A 667 -3.51 -4.59 13.36
C ASN A 667 -3.36 -6.12 13.44
N GLU A 668 -4.04 -6.76 14.39
CA GLU A 668 -4.12 -8.22 14.46
C GLU A 668 -4.80 -8.81 13.21
N LEU A 669 -5.98 -8.31 12.84
CA LEU A 669 -6.72 -8.79 11.66
C LEU A 669 -5.92 -8.65 10.36
N LEU A 670 -5.23 -7.52 10.16
CA LEU A 670 -4.40 -7.30 8.98
C LEU A 670 -3.14 -8.18 9.00
N SER A 671 -2.55 -8.42 10.18
CA SER A 671 -1.39 -9.30 10.33
C SER A 671 -1.75 -10.76 10.06
N LYS A 672 -2.87 -11.24 10.62
CA LYS A 672 -3.43 -12.57 10.34
C LYS A 672 -3.73 -12.72 8.86
N ARG A 673 -4.38 -11.72 8.24
CA ARG A 673 -4.71 -11.76 6.82
C ARG A 673 -3.47 -11.78 5.92
N ALA A 674 -2.41 -11.05 6.27
CA ALA A 674 -1.14 -11.09 5.55
C ALA A 674 -0.47 -12.47 5.64
N LYS A 675 -0.52 -13.11 6.83
CA LYS A 675 -0.02 -14.47 7.03
C LYS A 675 -0.78 -15.49 6.18
N GLU A 676 -2.11 -15.46 6.23
CA GLU A 676 -2.98 -16.31 5.39
C GLU A 676 -2.69 -16.13 3.89
N MET A 677 -2.42 -14.90 3.44
CA MET A 677 -2.07 -14.63 2.05
C MET A 677 -0.69 -15.18 1.67
N MET A 678 0.29 -15.10 2.57
CA MET A 678 1.60 -15.69 2.37
C MET A 678 1.52 -17.22 2.28
N GLU A 679 0.76 -17.84 3.19
CA GLU A 679 0.49 -19.28 3.17
C GLU A 679 -0.24 -19.69 1.87
N ALA A 680 -1.30 -18.97 1.48
CA ALA A 680 -2.03 -19.23 0.23
C ALA A 680 -1.16 -19.11 -1.02
N ARG A 681 -0.21 -18.16 -1.06
CA ARG A 681 0.77 -18.06 -2.16
C ARG A 681 1.68 -19.26 -2.23
N GLN A 682 2.15 -19.72 -1.07
CA GLN A 682 3.03 -20.88 -0.99
C GLN A 682 2.30 -22.17 -1.34
N SER A 683 1.01 -22.30 -1.01
CA SER A 683 0.18 -23.47 -1.32
C SER A 683 -0.56 -23.41 -2.66
N TRP A 684 -0.35 -22.36 -3.46
CA TRP A 684 -1.05 -22.09 -4.74
C TRP A 684 -2.57 -21.93 -4.60
N GLU A 685 -3.06 -21.61 -3.40
CA GLU A 685 -4.47 -21.37 -3.14
C GLU A 685 -4.91 -19.97 -3.60
N THR A 686 -6.24 -19.78 -3.67
CA THR A 686 -6.81 -18.48 -4.00
C THR A 686 -6.51 -17.46 -2.91
N ILE A 687 -5.70 -16.47 -3.25
CA ILE A 687 -5.33 -15.38 -2.35
C ILE A 687 -6.52 -14.43 -2.19
N GLY A 688 -7.13 -14.42 -1.01
CA GLY A 688 -8.22 -13.48 -0.77
C GLY A 688 -7.74 -12.03 -0.54
N LYS A 689 -8.65 -11.07 -0.72
CA LYS A 689 -8.31 -9.63 -0.79
C LYS A 689 -8.07 -9.01 0.59
N ILE A 690 -6.83 -8.66 0.92
CA ILE A 690 -6.51 -7.76 2.06
C ILE A 690 -6.93 -6.31 1.79
N LYS A 691 -7.11 -5.95 0.51
CA LYS A 691 -7.49 -4.61 0.06
C LYS A 691 -8.75 -4.11 0.75
N ASP A 692 -9.79 -4.95 0.80
CA ASP A 692 -11.10 -4.56 1.32
C ASP A 692 -11.06 -4.39 2.85
N LEU A 693 -10.28 -5.23 3.54
CA LEU A 693 -10.03 -5.10 4.99
C LEU A 693 -9.30 -3.79 5.31
N LYS A 694 -8.28 -3.42 4.51
CA LYS A 694 -7.59 -2.12 4.64
C LYS A 694 -8.53 -0.94 4.41
N GLU A 695 -9.41 -1.03 3.41
CA GLU A 695 -10.38 0.04 3.13
C GLU A 695 -11.43 0.16 4.25
N GLY A 696 -11.86 -0.97 4.82
CA GLY A 696 -12.68 -1.01 6.02
C GLY A 696 -11.99 -0.33 7.22
N TYR A 697 -10.74 -0.71 7.51
CA TYR A 697 -9.92 -0.08 8.54
C TYR A 697 -9.80 1.44 8.34
N LEU A 698 -9.36 1.87 7.16
CA LEU A 698 -9.17 3.28 6.84
C LEU A 698 -10.47 4.08 6.97
N SER A 699 -11.62 3.49 6.63
CA SER A 699 -12.91 4.17 6.81
C SER A 699 -13.20 4.50 8.27
N GLN A 700 -12.81 3.63 9.21
CA GLN A 700 -12.99 3.86 10.65
C GLN A 700 -11.95 4.85 11.19
N VAL A 701 -10.68 4.74 10.77
CA VAL A 701 -9.64 5.68 11.21
C VAL A 701 -9.92 7.10 10.73
N ILE A 702 -10.30 7.26 9.46
CA ILE A 702 -10.63 8.59 8.92
C ILE A 702 -11.81 9.20 9.68
N HIS A 703 -12.77 8.36 10.11
CA HIS A 703 -13.88 8.79 10.94
C HIS A 703 -13.43 9.38 12.28
N GLU A 704 -12.53 8.69 12.97
CA GLU A 704 -11.97 9.20 14.23
C GLU A 704 -11.10 10.46 14.02
N ILE A 705 -10.32 10.51 12.94
CA ILE A 705 -9.48 11.68 12.62
C ILE A 705 -10.33 12.91 12.35
N TYR A 706 -11.36 12.84 11.50
CA TYR A 706 -12.13 14.04 11.19
C TYR A 706 -12.94 14.52 12.40
N LYS A 707 -13.33 13.62 13.32
CA LYS A 707 -13.93 14.02 14.59
C LYS A 707 -12.95 14.84 15.43
N LEU A 708 -11.73 14.32 15.64
CA LEU A 708 -10.69 15.05 16.36
C LEU A 708 -10.42 16.43 15.73
N VAL A 709 -10.35 16.49 14.40
CA VAL A 709 -10.17 17.74 13.65
C VAL A 709 -11.29 18.74 13.90
N ILE A 710 -12.56 18.33 13.76
CA ILE A 710 -13.71 19.22 13.89
C ILE A 710 -13.94 19.63 15.36
N GLU A 711 -13.87 18.69 16.30
CA GLU A 711 -14.11 18.93 17.72
C GLU A 711 -13.04 19.85 18.36
N ASN A 712 -11.81 19.84 17.83
CA ASN A 712 -10.69 20.56 18.40
C ASN A 712 -10.14 21.69 17.50
N ASN A 713 -10.81 22.02 16.39
CA ASN A 713 -10.34 23.00 15.40
C ASN A 713 -8.87 22.78 15.03
N ALA A 714 -8.53 21.56 14.61
CA ALA A 714 -7.15 21.13 14.43
C ALA A 714 -6.71 21.04 12.96
N ILE A 715 -5.45 21.35 12.68
CA ILE A 715 -4.79 20.98 11.42
C ILE A 715 -4.21 19.56 11.53
N VAL A 716 -3.96 18.91 10.39
CA VAL A 716 -3.37 17.55 10.34
C VAL A 716 -1.94 17.66 9.83
N VAL A 717 -1.00 17.07 10.56
CA VAL A 717 0.43 17.10 10.20
C VAL A 717 0.95 15.68 10.06
N LEU A 718 1.57 15.42 8.92
CA LEU A 718 2.10 14.12 8.51
C LEU A 718 3.57 14.25 8.13
N GLU A 719 4.30 13.14 8.09
CA GLU A 719 5.67 13.20 7.55
C GLU A 719 5.66 13.18 6.02
N ASP A 720 6.60 13.93 5.45
CA ASP A 720 6.93 14.00 4.05
C ASP A 720 7.78 12.81 3.61
N LEU A 721 7.13 11.65 3.47
CA LEU A 721 7.78 10.43 2.99
C LEU A 721 7.79 10.39 1.46
N ASN A 722 8.96 10.11 0.87
CA ASN A 722 9.06 9.98 -0.59
C ASN A 722 8.26 8.77 -1.14
N THR A 723 7.79 8.86 -2.38
CA THR A 723 6.93 7.84 -3.01
C THR A 723 7.63 6.47 -3.10
N GLU A 724 8.94 6.44 -3.35
CA GLU A 724 9.71 5.18 -3.39
C GLU A 724 9.74 4.48 -2.04
N PHE A 725 9.88 5.21 -0.94
CA PHE A 725 9.86 4.68 0.42
C PHE A 725 8.50 4.09 0.73
N LYS A 726 7.41 4.83 0.44
CA LYS A 726 6.02 4.34 0.58
C LYS A 726 5.81 3.05 -0.23
N ALA A 727 6.32 2.99 -1.46
CA ALA A 727 6.23 1.82 -2.34
C ALA A 727 7.04 0.63 -1.82
N LYS A 728 8.31 0.84 -1.43
CA LYS A 728 9.20 -0.20 -0.87
C LYS A 728 8.61 -0.80 0.41
N ARG A 729 8.07 0.03 1.31
CA ARG A 729 7.40 -0.45 2.54
C ARG A 729 6.11 -1.19 2.23
N THR A 730 5.27 -0.69 1.31
CA THR A 730 4.03 -1.38 0.93
C THR A 730 4.30 -2.73 0.27
N ALA A 731 5.38 -2.84 -0.51
CA ALA A 731 5.80 -4.10 -1.13
C ALA A 731 6.38 -5.10 -0.14
N LYS A 732 7.08 -4.64 0.90
CA LYS A 732 7.69 -5.50 1.93
C LYS A 732 6.72 -5.90 3.03
N VAL A 733 5.80 -5.00 3.40
CA VAL A 733 4.88 -5.17 4.54
C VAL A 733 3.46 -5.10 4.04
N GLU A 734 2.87 -6.28 3.84
CA GLU A 734 1.55 -6.40 3.23
C GLU A 734 0.44 -5.71 4.02
N LYS A 735 0.60 -5.51 5.33
CA LYS A 735 -0.37 -4.78 6.16
C LYS A 735 -0.28 -3.26 6.06
N SER A 736 0.77 -2.70 5.45
CA SER A 736 1.00 -1.26 5.36
C SER A 736 -0.14 -0.50 4.66
N VAL A 737 -0.56 0.64 5.24
CA VAL A 737 -1.68 1.47 4.75
C VAL A 737 -1.25 2.87 4.27
N TYR A 738 0.05 3.16 4.27
CA TYR A 738 0.62 4.51 4.17
C TYR A 738 0.09 5.31 2.96
N LYS A 739 0.22 4.75 1.75
CA LYS A 739 -0.19 5.45 0.51
C LYS A 739 -1.71 5.63 0.41
N LYS A 740 -2.49 4.66 0.89
CA LYS A 740 -3.95 4.70 0.80
C LYS A 740 -4.58 5.64 1.83
N PHE A 741 -3.97 5.75 3.00
CA PHE A 741 -4.43 6.59 4.10
C PHE A 741 -4.58 8.05 3.68
N GLU A 742 -3.50 8.65 3.18
CA GLU A 742 -3.48 10.08 2.78
C GLU A 742 -4.55 10.40 1.72
N LEU A 743 -4.63 9.57 0.68
CA LEU A 743 -5.60 9.76 -0.40
C LEU A 743 -7.05 9.60 0.09
N ALA A 744 -7.31 8.63 0.97
CA ALA A 744 -8.64 8.43 1.52
C ALA A 744 -9.04 9.56 2.48
N LEU A 745 -8.11 10.06 3.30
CA LEU A 745 -8.32 11.21 4.16
C LEU A 745 -8.63 12.47 3.35
N VAL A 746 -7.82 12.81 2.35
CA VAL A 746 -8.06 13.97 1.48
C VAL A 746 -9.42 13.88 0.79
N LYS A 747 -9.77 12.72 0.23
CA LYS A 747 -11.07 12.53 -0.44
C LYS A 747 -12.25 12.74 0.52
N LYS A 748 -12.12 12.33 1.78
CA LYS A 748 -13.16 12.53 2.79
C LYS A 748 -13.24 14.00 3.25
N LEU A 749 -12.09 14.64 3.46
CA LEU A 749 -12.01 16.06 3.88
C LEU A 749 -12.39 17.05 2.77
N ASN A 750 -12.36 16.62 1.50
CA ASN A 750 -12.77 17.45 0.37
C ASN A 750 -14.28 17.76 0.40
N HIS A 751 -15.06 16.79 0.89
CA HIS A 751 -16.49 16.95 1.11
C HIS A 751 -16.96 16.10 2.30
N LEU A 752 -16.92 16.71 3.48
CA LEU A 752 -17.20 16.07 4.76
C LEU A 752 -18.62 16.39 5.26
N ILE A 753 -19.51 15.41 5.09
CA ILE A 753 -20.86 15.40 5.68
C ILE A 753 -20.84 14.70 7.04
N LEU A 754 -21.35 15.38 8.04
CA LEU A 754 -21.70 14.90 9.37
C LEU A 754 -23.16 14.43 9.36
N LYS A 755 -23.40 13.14 9.51
CA LYS A 755 -24.73 12.53 9.22
C LYS A 755 -25.78 12.86 10.29
N GLU A 756 -25.32 13.27 11.45
CA GLU A 756 -26.11 13.69 12.61
C GLU A 756 -26.60 15.15 12.51
N LYS A 757 -26.03 15.96 11.60
CA LYS A 757 -26.42 17.35 11.39
C LYS A 757 -27.57 17.46 10.38
N LYS A 758 -28.40 18.50 10.54
CA LYS A 758 -29.45 18.80 9.55
C LYS A 758 -28.81 19.29 8.24
N ALA A 759 -29.51 19.13 7.12
CA ALA A 759 -28.99 19.43 5.79
C ALA A 759 -28.38 20.84 5.65
N ASN A 760 -29.06 21.86 6.16
CA ASN A 760 -28.65 23.28 6.07
C ASN A 760 -27.74 23.76 7.21
N GLU A 761 -27.45 22.93 8.22
CA GLU A 761 -26.51 23.30 9.28
C GLU A 761 -25.06 23.15 8.79
N LEU A 762 -24.11 23.86 9.41
CA LEU A 762 -22.69 23.68 9.13
C LEU A 762 -22.28 22.22 9.39
N GLY A 763 -21.67 21.58 8.39
CA GLY A 763 -21.35 20.15 8.39
C GLY A 763 -22.48 19.24 7.88
N GLY A 764 -23.68 19.77 7.65
CA GLY A 764 -24.80 19.07 7.02
C GLY A 764 -24.56 18.78 5.53
N SER A 765 -25.50 18.07 4.88
CA SER A 765 -25.34 17.65 3.48
C SER A 765 -25.29 18.81 2.46
N LEU A 766 -25.92 19.96 2.75
CA LEU A 766 -25.93 21.13 1.86
C LEU A 766 -24.85 22.17 2.23
N ASN A 767 -24.29 22.07 3.43
CA ASN A 767 -23.25 22.97 3.96
C ASN A 767 -22.09 22.15 4.55
N ALA A 768 -21.68 21.11 3.82
CA ALA A 768 -20.62 20.20 4.23
C ALA A 768 -19.27 20.90 4.34
N TYR A 769 -18.40 20.41 5.23
CA TYR A 769 -17.05 20.95 5.34
C TYR A 769 -16.23 20.61 4.09
N GLN A 770 -15.47 21.61 3.60
CA GLN A 770 -14.46 21.45 2.56
C GLN A 770 -13.11 21.88 3.14
N LEU A 771 -12.34 20.93 3.66
CA LEU A 771 -11.08 21.19 4.38
C LEU A 771 -9.85 20.92 3.51
N THR A 772 -10.04 20.29 2.35
CA THR A 772 -9.00 20.04 1.35
C THR A 772 -9.52 20.36 -0.06
N PRO A 773 -8.64 20.81 -0.97
CA PRO A 773 -9.01 21.02 -2.36
C PRO A 773 -9.25 19.68 -3.09
N TYR A 774 -10.06 19.74 -4.15
CA TYR A 774 -10.37 18.57 -4.97
C TYR A 774 -9.16 18.11 -5.77
N ILE A 775 -8.86 16.80 -5.72
CA ILE A 775 -7.82 16.19 -6.55
C ILE A 775 -8.43 15.88 -7.93
N LYS A 776 -8.08 16.67 -8.94
CA LYS A 776 -8.52 16.43 -10.32
C LYS A 776 -7.94 15.11 -10.86
N PRO A 777 -8.63 14.43 -11.80
CA PRO A 777 -8.03 13.33 -12.54
C PRO A 777 -6.69 13.75 -13.17
N GLY A 778 -5.63 12.97 -12.94
CA GLY A 778 -4.26 13.28 -13.38
C GLY A 778 -3.43 14.14 -12.42
N ASP A 779 -4.02 14.78 -11.41
CA ASP A 779 -3.31 15.65 -10.46
C ASP A 779 -2.84 14.91 -9.18
N VAL A 780 -2.91 13.57 -9.16
CA VAL A 780 -2.45 12.77 -8.01
C VAL A 780 -0.96 13.03 -7.72
N ASP A 781 -0.14 13.17 -8.75
CA ASP A 781 1.30 13.45 -8.59
C ASP A 781 1.56 14.85 -8.00
N LYS A 782 0.68 15.82 -8.26
CA LYS A 782 0.77 17.15 -7.64
C LYS A 782 0.46 17.05 -6.16
N PHE A 783 -0.57 16.30 -5.79
CA PHE A 783 -0.90 16.02 -4.40
C PHE A 783 0.25 15.29 -3.69
N GLU A 784 0.81 14.22 -4.28
CA GLU A 784 1.89 13.43 -3.67
C GLU A 784 3.17 14.25 -3.41
N LYS A 785 3.39 15.36 -4.13
CA LYS A 785 4.55 16.26 -3.98
C LYS A 785 4.26 17.50 -3.13
N ALA A 786 2.99 17.75 -2.78
CA ALA A 786 2.59 18.97 -2.08
C ALA A 786 3.08 18.97 -0.63
N LYS A 787 3.56 20.12 -0.14
CA LYS A 787 3.88 20.32 1.29
C LYS A 787 2.68 20.75 2.13
N GLN A 788 1.62 21.18 1.45
CA GLN A 788 0.32 21.51 2.04
C GLN A 788 -0.79 21.15 1.06
N TRP A 789 -1.84 20.51 1.56
CA TRP A 789 -3.08 20.26 0.82
C TRP A 789 -4.28 20.56 1.71
N GLY A 790 -4.76 21.81 1.69
CA GLY A 790 -5.74 22.29 2.67
C GLY A 790 -5.17 22.24 4.09
N ILE A 791 -5.92 21.64 5.02
CA ILE A 791 -5.51 21.52 6.44
C ILE A 791 -4.42 20.45 6.68
N MET A 792 -3.99 19.74 5.63
CA MET A 792 -2.97 18.71 5.71
C MET A 792 -1.59 19.28 5.38
N PHE A 793 -0.65 19.18 6.30
CA PHE A 793 0.72 19.65 6.16
C PHE A 793 1.72 18.50 6.24
N TYR A 794 2.83 18.63 5.51
CA TYR A 794 3.85 17.59 5.41
C TYR A 794 5.20 18.11 5.89
N VAL A 795 5.73 17.51 6.95
CA VAL A 795 7.00 17.91 7.61
C VAL A 795 8.06 16.84 7.45
N ARG A 796 9.35 17.21 7.55
CA ARG A 796 10.44 16.24 7.45
C ARG A 796 10.37 15.21 8.59
N PRO A 797 10.56 13.91 8.31
CA PRO A 797 10.58 12.85 9.33
C PRO A 797 11.81 12.91 10.23
N ASP A 798 12.84 13.66 9.86
CA ASP A 798 14.10 13.76 10.58
C ASP A 798 13.88 14.12 12.06
N TYR A 799 14.44 13.30 12.94
CA TYR A 799 14.45 13.51 14.39
C TYR A 799 13.06 13.60 15.06
N THR A 800 11.99 13.10 14.45
CA THR A 800 10.68 13.03 15.12
C THR A 800 10.66 11.93 16.19
N SER A 801 11.18 10.75 15.86
CA SER A 801 11.18 9.58 16.75
C SER A 801 12.29 9.55 17.81
N GLN A 802 13.36 10.32 17.61
CA GLN A 802 14.62 10.25 18.39
C GLN A 802 15.01 11.62 18.96
N THR A 803 14.02 12.42 19.35
CA THR A 803 14.19 13.64 20.13
C THR A 803 13.58 13.42 21.52
N ASP A 804 14.29 13.82 22.57
CA ASP A 804 13.76 13.87 23.93
C ASP A 804 12.59 14.88 23.98
N PRO A 805 11.37 14.45 24.33
CA PRO A 805 10.20 15.32 24.29
C PRO A 805 10.24 16.45 25.32
N VAL A 806 11.06 16.35 26.37
CA VAL A 806 11.12 17.32 27.47
C VAL A 806 12.24 18.35 27.26
N THR A 807 13.43 17.88 26.88
CA THR A 807 14.62 18.74 26.73
C THR A 807 14.91 19.15 25.29
N GLY A 808 14.29 18.50 24.31
CA GLY A 808 14.60 18.70 22.89
C GLY A 808 15.92 18.09 22.44
N TRP A 809 16.61 17.35 23.31
CA TRP A 809 17.87 16.74 22.97
C TRP A 809 17.73 15.66 21.90
N ARG A 810 18.71 15.61 20.99
CA ARG A 810 18.89 14.50 20.05
C ARG A 810 20.36 14.22 19.83
N LYS A 811 20.66 13.02 19.34
CA LYS A 811 22.02 12.63 18.95
C LYS A 811 22.56 13.55 17.86
N THR A 812 23.70 14.19 18.13
CA THR A 812 24.47 15.01 17.17
C THR A 812 25.85 14.43 16.87
N ILE A 813 26.43 13.67 17.80
CA ILE A 813 27.76 13.08 17.69
C ILE A 813 27.63 11.57 17.43
N TYR A 814 28.27 11.08 16.37
CA TYR A 814 28.38 9.65 16.06
C TYR A 814 29.83 9.28 15.73
N ILE A 815 30.33 8.26 16.41
CA ILE A 815 31.64 7.67 16.15
C ILE A 815 31.41 6.18 15.94
N SER A 816 31.86 5.60 14.82
CA SER A 816 31.68 4.17 14.58
C SER A 816 32.68 3.36 15.39
N ASN A 817 32.22 2.31 16.09
CA ASN A 817 33.08 1.39 16.82
C ASN A 817 33.82 0.39 15.91
N SER A 818 33.51 0.37 14.60
CA SER A 818 34.23 -0.42 13.60
C SER A 818 35.48 0.27 13.04
N GLU A 819 35.69 1.54 13.36
CA GLU A 819 36.82 2.34 12.88
C GLU A 819 38.15 1.88 13.50
N THR A 820 39.26 2.35 12.92
CA THR A 820 40.58 2.17 13.52
C THR A 820 40.66 2.91 14.85
N ILE A 821 41.48 2.41 15.78
CA ILE A 821 41.63 3.01 17.11
C ILE A 821 42.14 4.46 16.99
N GLU A 822 43.06 4.72 16.05
CA GLU A 822 43.57 6.08 15.77
C GLU A 822 42.45 7.03 15.35
N ASN A 823 41.58 6.61 14.42
CA ASN A 823 40.44 7.42 13.99
C ASN A 823 39.43 7.66 15.12
N ILE A 824 39.20 6.64 15.95
CA ILE A 824 38.35 6.77 17.15
C ILE A 824 38.93 7.82 18.10
N LYS A 825 40.22 7.71 18.46
CA LYS A 825 40.92 8.65 19.33
C LYS A 825 40.84 10.09 18.79
N LYS A 826 41.09 10.27 17.49
CA LYS A 826 40.99 11.57 16.82
C LYS A 826 39.58 12.14 16.90
N LYS A 827 38.57 11.40 16.45
CA LYS A 827 37.16 11.84 16.47
C LYS A 827 36.65 12.13 17.89
N TRP A 828 37.09 11.36 18.88
CA TRP A 828 36.75 11.60 20.29
C TRP A 828 37.34 12.91 20.80
N LYS A 829 38.62 13.16 20.51
CA LYS A 829 39.30 14.41 20.87
C LYS A 829 38.64 15.61 20.21
N ASP A 830 38.31 15.52 18.92
CA ASP A 830 37.63 16.57 18.16
C ASP A 830 36.21 16.85 18.70
N ALA A 831 35.54 15.85 19.27
CA ALA A 831 34.23 16.01 19.90
C ALA A 831 34.28 16.78 21.23
N ASN A 832 35.47 16.95 21.83
CA ASN A 832 35.71 17.70 23.07
C ASN A 832 34.76 17.34 24.24
N ILE A 833 34.55 16.03 24.42
CA ILE A 833 33.65 15.49 25.47
C ILE A 833 34.43 15.35 26.77
N LYS A 834 33.95 15.94 27.86
CA LYS A 834 34.51 15.78 29.21
C LYS A 834 33.70 14.77 30.00
N ILE A 835 34.38 13.96 30.82
CA ILE A 835 33.73 12.89 31.58
C ILE A 835 34.03 13.06 33.07
N TYR A 836 32.99 13.08 33.90
CA TYR A 836 33.11 13.14 35.36
C TYR A 836 32.19 12.11 36.01
N PHE A 837 32.45 11.80 37.28
CA PHE A 837 31.53 11.02 38.10
C PHE A 837 30.78 11.95 39.07
N ASP A 838 29.45 11.87 39.09
CA ASP A 838 28.60 12.57 40.05
C ASP A 838 28.24 11.61 41.20
N SER A 839 28.69 11.95 42.40
CA SER A 839 28.45 11.17 43.62
C SER A 839 27.00 11.19 44.07
N ASP A 840 26.29 12.30 43.87
CA ASP A 840 24.93 12.53 44.37
C ASP A 840 23.93 11.76 43.50
N LYS A 841 24.07 11.88 42.18
CA LYS A 841 23.26 11.15 41.19
C LYS A 841 23.77 9.73 40.92
N LYS A 842 24.95 9.37 41.46
CA LYS A 842 25.65 8.08 41.23
C LYS A 842 25.75 7.74 39.75
N CYS A 843 26.22 8.67 38.93
CA CYS A 843 26.26 8.49 37.47
C CYS A 843 27.56 9.02 36.84
N PHE A 844 27.91 8.49 35.66
CA PHE A 844 28.93 9.10 34.82
C PHE A 844 28.31 10.17 33.94
N LYS A 845 28.84 11.40 34.02
CA LYS A 845 28.43 12.56 33.26
C LYS A 845 29.33 12.78 32.07
N PHE A 846 28.73 12.90 30.90
CA PHE A 846 29.40 13.23 29.66
C PHE A 846 28.96 14.63 29.25
N LEU A 847 29.87 15.60 29.35
CA LEU A 847 29.61 17.00 29.04
C LEU A 847 30.19 17.34 27.67
N TYR A 848 29.35 17.88 26.81
CA TYR A 848 29.76 18.44 25.54
C TYR A 848 28.80 19.56 25.13
N ASP A 849 29.34 20.63 24.55
CA ASP A 849 28.55 21.83 24.24
C ASP A 849 27.74 22.28 25.48
N LYS A 850 26.40 22.34 25.40
CA LYS A 850 25.49 22.66 26.51
C LYS A 850 24.84 21.43 27.19
N TRP A 851 25.25 20.21 26.81
CA TRP A 851 24.56 18.98 27.21
C TRP A 851 25.32 18.18 28.27
N GLU A 852 24.56 17.64 29.23
CA GLU A 852 25.04 16.73 30.28
C GLU A 852 24.30 15.39 30.16
N LEU A 853 24.95 14.38 29.58
CA LEU A 853 24.40 13.03 29.47
C LEU A 853 24.85 12.20 30.67
N CYS A 854 23.92 11.51 31.31
CA CYS A 854 24.17 10.71 32.51
C CYS A 854 23.97 9.21 32.23
N ALA A 855 25.02 8.42 32.46
CA ALA A 855 24.91 6.97 32.56
C ALA A 855 24.57 6.59 34.02
N TYR A 856 23.28 6.65 34.37
CA TYR A 856 22.77 6.36 35.71
C TYR A 856 22.36 4.87 35.87
N PRO A 857 22.25 4.33 37.10
CA PRO A 857 22.08 2.89 37.34
C PRO A 857 20.86 2.25 36.65
N ASN A 858 19.76 2.99 36.54
CA ASN A 858 18.49 2.53 35.94
C ASN A 858 18.36 2.85 34.43
N LEU A 859 19.45 3.27 33.77
CA LEU A 859 19.47 3.53 32.34
C LEU A 859 19.57 2.20 31.58
N GLU A 860 18.51 1.83 30.86
CA GLU A 860 18.42 0.59 30.11
C GLU A 860 18.74 0.83 28.64
N ARG A 861 19.57 -0.04 28.05
CA ARG A 861 19.84 -0.05 26.60
C ARG A 861 19.71 -1.44 26.02
N LEU A 862 19.02 -1.53 24.90
CA LEU A 862 18.79 -2.78 24.17
C LEU A 862 19.59 -2.77 22.88
N TYR A 863 20.38 -3.81 22.67
CA TYR A 863 21.15 -4.02 21.45
C TYR A 863 20.75 -5.34 20.78
N TRP A 864 20.40 -5.26 19.51
CA TRP A 864 20.03 -6.42 18.70
C TRP A 864 21.22 -6.85 17.84
N ASN A 865 21.90 -7.92 18.26
CA ASN A 865 22.95 -8.52 17.46
C ASN A 865 22.34 -9.38 16.34
N ARG A 866 22.46 -8.90 15.11
CA ARG A 866 21.86 -9.55 13.93
C ARG A 866 22.64 -10.79 13.46
N SER A 867 23.87 -11.00 13.91
CA SER A 867 24.66 -12.18 13.55
C SER A 867 24.48 -13.35 14.52
N GLU A 868 23.96 -13.10 15.72
CA GLU A 868 23.68 -14.14 16.71
C GLU A 868 22.26 -14.67 16.57
N LYS A 869 22.06 -15.99 16.75
CA LYS A 869 20.74 -16.61 16.82
C LYS A 869 20.13 -16.41 18.22
N ASN A 870 18.82 -16.21 18.27
CA ASN A 870 18.04 -16.28 19.51
C ASN A 870 17.76 -17.75 19.90
N ALA A 871 17.10 -17.97 21.04
CA ALA A 871 16.72 -19.30 21.53
C ALA A 871 15.83 -20.10 20.56
N GLU A 872 15.16 -19.45 19.60
CA GLU A 872 14.35 -20.09 18.55
C GLU A 872 15.16 -20.39 17.26
N GLY A 873 16.48 -20.18 17.28
CA GLY A 873 17.35 -20.40 16.12
C GLY A 873 17.27 -19.35 15.02
N LYS A 874 16.57 -18.22 15.25
CA LYS A 874 16.45 -17.09 14.31
C LYS A 874 17.53 -16.05 14.57
N PHE A 875 18.14 -15.51 13.51
CA PHE A 875 19.11 -14.42 13.61
C PHE A 875 18.50 -13.14 14.18
N GLY A 876 19.17 -12.55 15.17
CA GLY A 876 18.69 -11.41 15.97
C GLY A 876 18.56 -11.76 17.45
N ASN A 877 19.69 -11.76 18.18
CA ASN A 877 19.70 -11.89 19.64
C ASN A 877 19.68 -10.51 20.31
N MET A 878 18.79 -10.31 21.29
CA MET A 878 18.69 -9.06 22.04
C MET A 878 19.50 -9.16 23.33
N LYS A 879 20.39 -8.20 23.57
CA LYS A 879 21.13 -8.05 24.83
C LYS A 879 20.72 -6.75 25.53
N LYS A 880 20.50 -6.83 26.84
CA LYS A 880 20.22 -5.69 27.71
C LYS A 880 21.51 -5.26 28.42
N TYR A 881 21.84 -3.98 28.35
CA TYR A 881 23.04 -3.41 28.97
C TYR A 881 22.65 -2.46 30.12
N SER A 882 23.40 -2.55 31.22
CA SER A 882 23.40 -1.55 32.30
C SER A 882 24.60 -0.65 32.11
N LEU A 883 24.43 0.48 31.42
CA LEU A 883 25.55 1.33 31.01
C LEU A 883 26.37 1.86 32.19
N HIS A 884 25.73 2.10 33.34
CA HIS A 884 26.45 2.48 34.55
C HIS A 884 27.53 1.44 34.91
N LYS A 885 27.15 0.15 34.98
CA LYS A 885 28.08 -0.95 35.29
C LYS A 885 29.15 -1.10 34.21
N GLU A 886 28.76 -1.02 32.94
CA GLU A 886 29.69 -1.12 31.82
C GLU A 886 30.76 -0.01 31.83
N PHE A 887 30.36 1.23 32.17
CA PHE A 887 31.29 2.34 32.35
C PHE A 887 32.10 2.20 33.63
N GLU A 888 31.55 1.67 34.73
CA GLU A 888 32.36 1.37 35.93
C GLU A 888 33.49 0.39 35.61
N CYS A 889 33.21 -0.67 34.83
CA CYS A 889 34.22 -1.62 34.40
C CYS A 889 35.26 -0.99 33.46
N ILE A 890 34.83 -0.26 32.42
CA ILE A 890 35.77 0.37 31.48
C ILE A 890 36.63 1.45 32.13
N PHE A 891 36.09 2.15 33.12
CA PHE A 891 36.79 3.19 33.87
C PHE A 891 37.47 2.67 35.14
N GLU A 892 37.65 1.36 35.28
CA GLU A 892 38.39 0.80 36.42
C GLU A 892 39.81 1.39 36.51
N GLY A 893 40.23 1.83 37.70
CA GLY A 893 41.54 2.44 37.93
C GLY A 893 41.71 3.89 37.42
N VAL A 894 40.66 4.58 36.95
CA VAL A 894 40.73 6.03 36.70
C VAL A 894 40.39 6.82 37.97
N ASN A 895 40.99 8.01 38.13
CA ASN A 895 40.62 8.90 39.22
C ASN A 895 39.31 9.62 38.90
N LYS A 896 38.22 9.18 39.55
CA LYS A 896 36.85 9.70 39.40
C LYS A 896 36.68 11.18 39.82
N SER A 897 37.62 11.76 40.56
CA SER A 897 37.59 13.18 40.97
C SER A 897 38.13 14.15 39.90
N LYS A 898 38.76 13.63 38.85
CA LYS A 898 39.31 14.41 37.72
C LYS A 898 38.57 14.06 36.42
N ASN A 899 38.81 14.84 35.37
CA ASN A 899 38.28 14.53 34.04
C ASN A 899 38.79 13.15 33.60
N ILE A 900 37.87 12.21 33.39
CA ILE A 900 38.16 10.83 33.00
C ILE A 900 38.60 10.79 31.53
N SER A 901 38.08 11.69 30.69
CA SER A 901 38.39 11.67 29.26
C SER A 901 39.87 11.88 28.97
N ASP A 902 40.58 12.69 29.76
CA ASP A 902 42.00 12.96 29.56
C ASP A 902 42.84 11.72 29.94
N GLN A 903 42.48 11.08 31.07
CA GLN A 903 43.16 9.89 31.60
C GLN A 903 43.03 8.65 30.69
N MET A 904 42.00 8.61 29.83
CA MET A 904 41.80 7.49 28.90
C MET A 904 42.88 7.41 27.81
N PHE A 905 43.48 8.54 27.41
CA PHE A 905 44.51 8.56 26.37
C PHE A 905 45.86 8.03 26.88
N ASP A 906 46.10 8.14 28.19
CA ASP A 906 47.34 7.72 28.85
C ASP A 906 47.37 6.21 29.15
N LYS A 907 46.23 5.51 28.98
CA LYS A 907 46.15 4.05 29.12
C LYS A 907 46.46 3.36 27.78
N GLU A 908 47.57 2.63 27.71
CA GLU A 908 48.00 1.89 26.51
C GLU A 908 46.93 0.87 26.05
N ASP A 909 46.35 0.10 26.98
CA ASP A 909 45.39 -0.97 26.71
C ASP A 909 43.91 -0.56 26.84
N PHE A 910 43.58 0.72 26.75
CA PHE A 910 42.18 1.15 26.87
C PHE A 910 41.31 0.60 25.73
N ASN A 911 40.20 -0.06 26.07
CA ASN A 911 39.30 -0.66 25.08
C ASN A 911 38.39 0.39 24.41
N TRP A 912 38.98 1.15 23.48
CA TRP A 912 38.30 2.22 22.73
C TRP A 912 37.07 1.75 21.95
N LYS A 913 37.09 0.53 21.39
CA LYS A 913 35.97 0.01 20.61
C LYS A 913 34.75 -0.27 21.49
N SER A 914 34.94 -0.92 22.64
CA SER A 914 33.86 -1.13 23.60
C SER A 914 33.36 0.18 24.20
N PHE A 915 34.27 1.11 24.52
CA PHE A 915 33.89 2.43 25.01
C PHE A 915 32.99 3.19 24.01
N ILE A 916 33.38 3.27 22.73
CA ILE A 916 32.56 3.91 21.69
C ILE A 916 31.23 3.18 21.47
N PHE A 917 31.23 1.86 21.60
CA PHE A 917 29.99 1.09 21.56
C PHE A 917 29.03 1.51 22.68
N TYR A 918 29.51 1.61 23.93
CA TYR A 918 28.70 2.08 25.06
C TYR A 918 28.30 3.55 24.95
N TRP A 919 29.16 4.43 24.44
CA TRP A 919 28.81 5.81 24.10
C TRP A 919 27.66 5.89 23.09
N ASN A 920 27.72 5.07 22.04
CA ASN A 920 26.65 5.01 21.04
C ASN A 920 25.34 4.51 21.64
N LEU A 921 25.40 3.53 22.55
CA LEU A 921 24.25 3.09 23.32
C LEU A 921 23.73 4.20 24.25
N LEU A 922 24.58 4.97 24.94
CA LEU A 922 24.14 6.08 25.78
C LEU A 922 23.28 7.07 24.99
N ASN A 923 23.68 7.35 23.74
CA ASN A 923 22.97 8.22 22.80
C ASN A 923 21.70 7.59 22.18
N GLN A 924 21.42 6.31 22.40
CA GLN A 924 20.24 5.60 21.89
C GLN A 924 19.06 5.74 22.86
N ILE A 925 18.25 6.78 22.69
CA ILE A 925 17.09 7.03 23.57
C ILE A 925 15.89 6.12 23.28
N ARG A 926 15.68 5.71 22.02
CA ARG A 926 14.59 4.80 21.63
C ARG A 926 15.07 3.36 21.69
N ASN A 927 14.34 2.53 22.44
CA ASN A 927 14.67 1.13 22.68
C ASN A 927 13.43 0.27 22.45
N SER A 928 13.59 -0.86 21.76
CA SER A 928 12.47 -1.75 21.46
C SER A 928 12.75 -3.19 21.88
N ASP A 929 11.82 -3.77 22.63
CA ASP A 929 11.83 -5.15 23.13
C ASP A 929 10.58 -5.88 22.63
N LYS A 930 10.75 -6.80 21.69
CA LYS A 930 9.62 -7.53 21.09
C LYS A 930 8.96 -8.53 22.02
N SER A 931 9.58 -8.85 23.16
CA SER A 931 9.02 -9.79 24.16
C SER A 931 7.97 -9.15 25.06
N LYS A 932 7.88 -7.82 25.07
CA LYS A 932 6.95 -7.05 25.90
C LYS A 932 5.72 -6.62 25.11
N ASP A 933 4.64 -6.32 25.82
CA ASP A 933 3.41 -5.83 25.22
C ASP A 933 3.31 -4.29 25.21
N GLU A 934 2.54 -3.77 24.25
CA GLU A 934 2.07 -2.38 24.16
C GLU A 934 3.14 -1.28 24.36
N ASN A 935 3.01 -0.46 25.41
CA ASN A 935 3.85 0.72 25.65
C ASN A 935 5.27 0.36 26.13
N GLU A 936 5.47 -0.81 26.74
CA GLU A 936 6.79 -1.21 27.23
C GLU A 936 7.72 -1.78 26.17
N SER A 937 7.18 -2.27 25.05
CA SER A 937 7.99 -2.86 23.98
C SER A 937 8.67 -1.87 23.05
N ASP A 938 8.35 -0.58 23.15
CA ASP A 938 9.02 0.46 22.38
C ASP A 938 9.00 1.77 23.16
N PHE A 939 10.02 1.97 23.99
CA PHE A 939 10.08 3.08 24.93
C PHE A 939 11.14 4.10 24.57
N ILE A 940 10.96 5.32 25.07
CA ILE A 940 11.96 6.40 25.02
C ILE A 940 12.50 6.58 26.43
N GLN A 941 13.83 6.54 26.59
CA GLN A 941 14.49 6.84 27.86
C GLN A 941 15.67 7.79 27.63
N SER A 942 15.54 9.01 28.16
CA SER A 942 16.51 10.08 28.04
C SER A 942 17.68 9.91 29.02
N PRO A 943 18.93 10.12 28.59
CA PRO A 943 20.08 10.23 29.48
C PRO A 943 20.23 11.62 30.12
N ILE A 944 19.30 12.56 29.89
CA ILE A 944 19.43 13.95 30.35
C ILE A 944 18.42 14.24 31.46
N TRP A 945 18.90 14.85 32.52
CA TRP A 945 18.07 15.30 33.63
C TRP A 945 17.27 16.53 33.22
N SER A 946 15.97 16.54 33.53
CA SER A 946 15.13 17.71 33.29
C SER A 946 14.57 18.25 34.59
N GLU A 947 14.79 19.54 34.83
CA GLU A 947 14.20 20.26 35.95
C GLU A 947 12.67 20.39 35.80
N LYS A 948 12.14 20.41 34.56
CA LYS A 948 10.69 20.52 34.28
C LYS A 948 9.90 19.36 34.89
N ILE A 949 10.49 18.18 34.97
CA ILE A 949 9.87 16.97 35.55
C ILE A 949 10.59 16.45 36.80
N ASN A 950 11.70 17.10 37.17
CA ASN A 950 12.61 16.67 38.23
C ASN A 950 13.02 15.18 38.13
N ASP A 951 13.28 14.70 36.92
CA ASP A 951 13.66 13.30 36.61
C ASP A 951 14.35 13.20 35.23
N PHE A 952 14.91 12.04 34.92
CA PHE A 952 15.24 11.59 33.57
C PHE A 952 13.98 11.08 32.88
N PHE A 953 13.67 11.62 31.69
CA PHE A 953 12.48 11.20 30.98
C PHE A 953 12.53 9.71 30.60
N ASP A 954 11.50 8.98 30.97
CA ASP A 954 11.23 7.59 30.62
C ASP A 954 9.74 7.46 30.30
N SER A 955 9.43 7.07 29.06
CA SER A 955 8.04 7.03 28.55
C SER A 955 7.16 6.01 29.28
N ARG A 956 7.77 5.08 30.02
CA ARG A 956 7.06 4.06 30.82
C ARG A 956 6.57 4.61 32.16
N LYS A 957 7.11 5.73 32.61
CA LYS A 957 6.69 6.41 33.85
C LYS A 957 5.57 7.42 33.56
N LYS A 958 4.79 7.73 34.58
CA LYS A 958 3.80 8.81 34.56
C LYS A 958 4.38 10.05 35.24
N TYR A 959 4.08 11.21 34.68
CA TYR A 959 4.50 12.52 35.18
C TYR A 959 3.27 13.39 35.44
N GLN A 960 3.46 14.54 36.10
CA GLN A 960 2.39 15.51 36.33
C GLN A 960 1.89 16.17 35.04
N ILE A 961 2.76 16.22 34.02
CA ILE A 961 2.43 16.69 32.67
C ILE A 961 2.26 15.51 31.73
N ASP A 962 1.32 15.62 30.79
CA ASP A 962 1.12 14.62 29.75
C ASP A 962 2.30 14.62 28.77
N LEU A 963 3.00 13.48 28.71
CA LEU A 963 4.16 13.26 27.85
C LEU A 963 3.96 11.99 27.01
N PRO A 964 4.75 11.81 25.93
CA PRO A 964 4.63 10.63 25.07
C PRO A 964 4.83 9.31 25.83
N GLU A 965 3.92 8.35 25.63
CA GLU A 965 3.93 7.08 26.37
C GLU A 965 4.84 5.99 25.77
N ASN A 966 5.24 6.14 24.50
CA ASN A 966 6.07 5.18 23.78
C ASN A 966 6.79 5.87 22.60
N GLY A 967 7.62 5.10 21.87
CA GLY A 967 8.42 5.61 20.75
C GLY A 967 7.59 6.17 19.57
N ASP A 968 6.47 5.52 19.24
CA ASP A 968 5.57 6.00 18.18
C ASP A 968 4.74 7.21 18.63
N ALA A 969 4.37 7.28 19.91
CA ALA A 969 3.75 8.47 20.50
C ALA A 969 4.70 9.67 20.43
N ASN A 970 5.99 9.47 20.72
CA ASN A 970 7.00 10.51 20.63
C ASN A 970 7.20 11.00 19.17
N GLY A 971 7.15 10.07 18.22
CA GLY A 971 7.13 10.37 16.79
C GLY A 971 5.94 11.28 16.42
N ALA A 972 4.72 10.87 16.76
CA ALA A 972 3.50 11.66 16.49
C ALA A 972 3.50 13.02 17.19
N TYR A 973 3.99 13.08 18.43
CA TYR A 973 4.13 14.30 19.22
C TYR A 973 5.09 15.30 18.56
N ASN A 974 6.28 14.85 18.15
CA ASN A 974 7.24 15.74 17.50
C ASN A 974 6.81 16.13 16.06
N ILE A 975 6.04 15.28 15.36
CA ILE A 975 5.35 15.69 14.12
C ILE A 975 4.38 16.85 14.40
N ALA A 976 3.60 16.75 15.47
CA ALA A 976 2.67 17.80 15.88
C ALA A 976 3.41 19.10 16.29
N ARG A 977 4.51 19.00 17.04
CA ARG A 977 5.38 20.13 17.40
C ARG A 977 5.97 20.84 16.19
N LYS A 978 6.40 20.10 15.17
CA LYS A 978 6.79 20.71 13.89
C LYS A 978 5.62 21.44 13.21
N GLY A 979 4.40 20.96 13.41
CA GLY A 979 3.18 21.65 12.99
C GLY A 979 2.97 23.02 13.66
N ILE A 980 3.33 23.17 14.94
CA ILE A 980 3.31 24.46 15.65
C ILE A 980 4.20 25.46 14.90
N MET A 981 5.43 25.05 14.56
CA MET A 981 6.35 25.90 13.77
C MET A 981 5.77 26.30 12.41
N ILE A 982 4.98 25.44 11.78
CA ILE A 982 4.29 25.76 10.51
C ILE A 982 3.22 26.82 10.74
N VAL A 983 2.43 26.71 11.80
CA VAL A 983 1.42 27.71 12.17
C VAL A 983 2.08 29.05 12.47
N ASP A 984 3.19 29.07 13.22
CA ASP A 984 3.95 30.29 13.50
C ASP A 984 4.39 30.99 12.21
N ARG A 985 4.94 30.23 11.26
CA ARG A 985 5.34 30.77 9.94
C ARG A 985 4.17 31.23 9.07
N ILE A 986 2.99 30.62 9.22
CA ILE A 986 1.75 31.09 8.58
C ILE A 986 1.31 32.41 9.19
N ASN A 987 1.43 32.58 10.51
CA ASN A 987 1.11 33.81 11.20
C ASN A 987 2.07 34.94 10.79
N GLU A 988 3.35 34.62 10.55
CA GLU A 988 4.34 35.57 10.00
C GLU A 988 4.04 35.96 8.54
N ASN A 989 3.69 34.98 7.67
CA ASN A 989 3.37 35.25 6.27
C ASN A 989 2.32 34.27 5.71
N SER A 990 1.04 34.66 5.81
CA SER A 990 -0.06 33.77 5.40
C SER A 990 -0.19 33.58 3.87
N GLN A 991 0.41 34.47 3.06
CA GLN A 991 0.33 34.42 1.59
C GLN A 991 1.32 33.41 0.97
N LYS A 992 2.52 33.32 1.55
CA LYS A 992 3.59 32.43 1.07
C LYS A 992 4.48 32.01 2.25
N PRO A 993 3.96 31.18 3.18
CA PRO A 993 4.73 30.70 4.31
C PRO A 993 5.85 29.77 3.87
N ASP A 994 6.99 29.81 4.57
CA ASP A 994 8.06 28.82 4.38
C ASP A 994 7.74 27.54 5.16
N LEU A 995 7.22 26.53 4.47
CA LEU A 995 6.84 25.27 5.09
C LEU A 995 8.05 24.33 5.35
N PHE A 996 9.27 24.72 4.97
CA PHE A 996 10.44 23.85 5.10
C PHE A 996 11.17 24.06 6.42
N ILE A 997 11.07 23.08 7.33
CA ILE A 997 11.75 23.11 8.62
C ILE A 997 13.16 22.52 8.48
N LYS A 998 14.20 23.35 8.70
CA LYS A 998 15.59 22.88 8.78
C LYS A 998 15.84 22.20 10.12
N ASN A 999 16.88 21.36 10.18
CA ASN A 999 17.26 20.70 11.43
C ASN A 999 17.68 21.71 12.50
N THR A 1000 18.35 22.80 12.11
CA THR A 1000 18.70 23.93 12.98
C THR A 1000 17.46 24.63 13.55
N ASP A 1001 16.43 24.84 12.73
CA ASP A 1001 15.18 25.47 13.16
C ASP A 1001 14.48 24.57 14.18
N TRP A 1002 14.45 23.25 13.92
CA TRP A 1002 13.90 22.26 14.82
C TRP A 1002 14.66 22.23 16.15
N ASP A 1003 15.99 22.22 16.13
CA ASP A 1003 16.80 22.22 17.36
C ASP A 1003 16.55 23.48 18.20
N ASN A 1004 16.50 24.65 17.55
CA ASN A 1004 16.22 25.92 18.24
C ASN A 1004 14.82 25.99 18.83
N PHE A 1005 13.84 25.33 18.21
CA PHE A 1005 12.48 25.25 18.72
C PHE A 1005 12.34 24.20 19.82
N SER A 1006 12.88 23.00 19.60
CA SER A 1006 12.60 21.85 20.44
C SER A 1006 13.29 21.91 21.80
N GLN A 1007 14.40 22.66 21.88
CA GLN A 1007 15.27 22.81 23.05
C GLN A 1007 14.94 24.04 23.91
N LYS A 1008 13.88 24.78 23.56
CA LYS A 1008 13.22 25.74 24.46
C LYS A 1008 12.18 24.98 25.28
#